data_AF-A0A817Z4P0-F1
#
_entry.id   AF-A0A817Z4P0-F1
#
_cell.length_a   1.000
_cell.length_b   1.000
_cell.length_c   1.000
_cell.angle_alpha   90.00
_cell.angle_beta   90.00
_cell.angle_gamma   90.00
#
_symmetry.space_group_name_H-M   'P 1'
#
loop_
_entity.id
_entity.type
_entity.pdbx_description
1 polymer ?
#
loop_
_entity_poly.entity_id
_entity_poly.type
_entity_poly.pdbx_seq_one_letter_code
_entity_poly.pdbx_strand_id
1 'polypeptide(L)'
;MNMYTFLLFLLFAIAKAVDGYICLERRVPDQIRLAFAGNNAVNVGWHSYACPFRIDNPNPTPTVFYGFSRTTLKFTSVNRQSKAYNRRNIIKTSWFYSVELRNLKPSTIYYYKIAASQYVSASNIYSFKSPPTLGDRRRAINIAAYGDLGVDGLLGTVTNGAGLFERALRALQRILPKVDFFLHHGDICYADNTPLLLFGKTYEEAMDYCQTAMMKITSTRFYMTAVGNHEINCTEIPVINRACPRNYRNQIPYSNRFNMPSRQSGGYLNSWYSFNYGFVHVISLSCESDFPNAPSGNLLDSTTQVNWLKKDLAAVNRAITPWVVVQCHRPWKGSTPVETILSGGVINCPACRAAFEAILIKYKVDIYLAGHVHWYERICLNAISWTVASTITALVFMPKFREMNCTSAYEYLEKRFDRSVRMCASFAFSFFMLIYMAIVLYAPALALSQTTGLNIWLSVVSIGVICTFYSSVGGMKAVIWTDVLQAIVIVVGLLAAIIQGFIALGGFRQAFSIASKGGRIQFDSVSFDPRVRHTVWCLLIGGSMNALSTYGFNQTQVQRYMCVRTTRGAKQALFINAVGAAIIIWLSALIGIILYAYYADCDPYTAKHVSDIDQIFPYFVMDVLSDKKGLPGIFLACVFSGSLSTISSGLNSLAAVIIEDIYKGLMRKTISDERQGLASKIFSIILGGVVMLLTYVVSFLGSILNAALSLFGVLSGPIMGAFFLGFFFPQANRHGGFIGFLASLFLQLWIFLGAQITKKQMKSERLSLSVANCSIPVNITTPLTTSIKPNPLLNLYSISYMWYTPIAVGTVLIVGLIVSYLTHPLKPNEVDPKLLIPVGDVCCCFLPKRIRDWLRYGADHDIELSASDGYSTLHTSYSAQTLNTDAKDIISSDVVAENKVNSSHDNPVMTIKD
;
A
#
# COMPACT_ATOMS: atom_id res chain seq x y z
N MET A 1 40.75 50.38 9.48
CA MET A 1 40.75 49.46 8.33
C MET A 1 41.96 49.81 7.46
N ASN A 2 42.84 48.88 7.14
CA ASN A 2 44.13 49.21 6.51
C ASN A 2 43.96 49.64 5.05
N MET A 3 44.85 50.51 4.58
CA MET A 3 44.85 51.06 3.22
C MET A 3 44.89 49.96 2.15
N TYR A 4 45.66 48.89 2.38
CA TYR A 4 45.66 47.68 1.55
C TYR A 4 44.28 47.03 1.40
N THR A 5 43.49 46.96 2.47
CA THR A 5 42.13 46.38 2.45
C THR A 5 41.20 47.24 1.60
N PHE A 6 41.31 48.57 1.70
CA PHE A 6 40.54 49.50 0.87
C PHE A 6 40.95 49.42 -0.61
N LEU A 7 42.26 49.35 -0.90
CA LEU A 7 42.77 49.24 -2.26
C LEU A 7 42.34 47.93 -2.94
N LEU A 8 42.36 46.80 -2.20
CA LEU A 8 41.82 45.52 -2.66
C LEU A 8 40.30 45.61 -2.93
N PHE A 9 39.53 46.26 -2.06
CA PHE A 9 38.09 46.45 -2.27
C PHE A 9 37.80 47.31 -3.51
N LEU A 10 38.59 48.37 -3.72
CA LEU A 10 38.47 49.24 -4.89
C LEU A 10 38.85 48.51 -6.18
N LEU A 11 39.95 47.75 -6.19
CA LEU A 11 40.34 46.90 -7.33
C LEU A 11 39.29 45.83 -7.64
N PHE A 12 38.68 45.22 -6.62
CA PHE A 12 37.61 44.22 -6.81
C PHE A 12 36.31 44.84 -7.33
N ALA A 13 36.00 46.07 -6.90
CA ALA A 13 34.88 46.85 -7.43
C ALA A 13 35.11 47.29 -8.88
N ILE A 14 36.33 47.74 -9.22
CA ILE A 14 36.73 48.09 -10.59
C ILE A 14 36.72 46.85 -11.49
N ALA A 15 37.23 45.70 -11.02
CA ALA A 15 37.16 44.44 -11.77
C ALA A 15 35.70 44.06 -12.09
N LYS A 16 34.80 44.10 -11.10
CA LYS A 16 33.35 43.89 -11.31
C LYS A 16 32.71 44.91 -12.24
N ALA A 17 33.18 46.16 -12.25
CA ALA A 17 32.70 47.16 -13.19
C ALA A 17 33.16 46.86 -14.63
N VAL A 18 34.43 46.47 -14.82
CA VAL A 18 35.01 46.14 -16.13
C VAL A 18 34.41 44.87 -16.74
N ASP A 19 34.15 43.84 -15.93
CA ASP A 19 33.38 42.64 -16.32
C ASP A 19 31.98 42.98 -16.88
N GLY A 20 31.40 44.12 -16.47
CA GLY A 20 30.13 44.63 -16.99
C GLY A 20 30.20 45.17 -18.43
N TYR A 21 31.38 45.53 -18.94
CA TYR A 21 31.54 46.23 -20.22
C TYR A 21 32.18 45.39 -21.34
N ILE A 22 32.99 44.36 -21.04
CA ILE A 22 33.68 43.56 -22.07
C ILE A 22 32.82 42.36 -22.54
N CYS A 23 31.66 42.64 -23.14
CA CYS A 23 30.71 41.63 -23.64
C CYS A 23 30.98 41.28 -25.12
N LEU A 24 32.10 40.58 -25.39
CA LEU A 24 32.59 40.27 -26.75
C LEU A 24 32.04 38.98 -27.40
N GLU A 25 31.36 38.11 -26.65
CA GLU A 25 31.01 36.77 -27.11
C GLU A 25 29.81 36.70 -28.08
N ARG A 26 29.86 35.73 -29.02
CA ARG A 26 28.69 35.29 -29.79
C ARG A 26 27.73 34.53 -28.85
N ARG A 27 26.42 34.65 -29.07
CA ARG A 27 25.39 33.99 -28.25
C ARG A 27 25.62 32.46 -28.25
N VAL A 28 25.85 31.85 -27.09
CA VAL A 28 26.05 30.39 -26.99
C VAL A 28 24.70 29.67 -26.75
N PRO A 29 24.41 28.55 -27.43
CA PRO A 29 23.26 27.70 -27.12
C PRO A 29 23.44 26.98 -25.78
N ASP A 30 22.59 27.33 -24.81
CA ASP A 30 22.56 26.78 -23.45
C ASP A 30 21.17 26.21 -23.13
N GLN A 31 21.04 25.49 -22.01
CA GLN A 31 19.81 24.87 -21.51
C GLN A 31 19.15 23.93 -22.56
N ILE A 32 19.96 23.28 -23.39
CA ILE A 32 19.51 22.42 -24.50
C ILE A 32 18.68 21.27 -23.95
N ARG A 33 17.43 21.15 -24.42
CA ARG A 33 16.39 20.26 -23.89
C ARG A 33 15.58 19.60 -25.00
N LEU A 34 15.28 18.32 -24.82
CA LEU A 34 14.49 17.51 -25.75
C LEU A 34 13.09 17.25 -25.19
N ALA A 35 12.07 17.39 -26.04
CA ALA A 35 10.69 17.01 -25.75
C ALA A 35 10.07 16.25 -26.93
N PHE A 36 9.05 15.43 -26.67
CA PHE A 36 8.26 14.82 -27.74
C PHE A 36 7.45 15.87 -28.50
N ALA A 37 7.27 15.67 -29.81
CA ALA A 37 6.49 16.55 -30.69
C ALA A 37 5.49 15.76 -31.56
N GLY A 38 5.05 14.60 -31.08
CA GLY A 38 4.26 13.60 -31.82
C GLY A 38 5.03 12.29 -32.02
N ASN A 39 4.35 11.25 -32.48
CA ASN A 39 4.87 9.86 -32.50
C ASN A 39 6.24 9.72 -33.20
N ASN A 40 6.43 10.40 -34.33
CA ASN A 40 7.67 10.36 -35.14
C ASN A 40 8.38 11.73 -35.19
N ALA A 41 8.19 12.57 -34.17
CA ALA A 41 8.75 13.92 -34.12
C ALA A 41 9.28 14.31 -32.74
N VAL A 42 10.36 15.10 -32.72
CA VAL A 42 11.08 15.53 -31.51
C VAL A 42 11.35 17.02 -31.60
N ASN A 43 11.12 17.75 -30.53
CA ASN A 43 11.44 19.16 -30.44
C ASN A 43 12.76 19.39 -29.68
N VAL A 44 13.68 20.11 -30.30
CA VAL A 44 14.94 20.57 -29.71
C VAL A 44 14.76 22.03 -29.27
N GLY A 45 14.67 22.26 -27.97
CA GLY A 45 14.64 23.59 -27.36
C GLY A 45 16.01 24.02 -26.85
N TRP A 46 16.33 25.31 -26.92
CA TRP A 46 17.48 25.90 -26.24
C TRP A 46 17.23 27.34 -25.81
N HIS A 47 18.20 27.95 -25.14
CA HIS A 47 18.23 29.33 -24.67
C HIS A 47 19.54 30.00 -25.12
N SER A 48 19.57 31.32 -25.24
CA SER A 48 20.82 32.08 -25.33
C SER A 48 20.65 33.50 -24.79
N TYR A 49 21.72 34.05 -24.22
CA TYR A 49 21.79 35.42 -23.72
C TYR A 49 22.32 36.38 -24.79
N ALA A 50 21.94 37.66 -24.71
CA ALA A 50 22.50 38.74 -25.52
C ALA A 50 22.85 39.98 -24.65
N CYS A 51 23.97 40.64 -24.95
CA CYS A 51 24.35 41.93 -24.37
C CYS A 51 23.35 43.04 -24.82
N PRO A 52 23.15 44.14 -24.06
CA PRO A 52 22.08 45.11 -24.35
C PRO A 52 22.28 45.86 -25.66
N PHE A 53 23.51 46.27 -25.96
CA PHE A 53 23.87 47.09 -27.13
C PHE A 53 23.87 46.31 -28.46
N ARG A 54 23.18 45.16 -28.52
CA ARG A 54 22.94 44.35 -29.74
C ARG A 54 21.54 43.72 -29.76
N ILE A 55 20.54 44.41 -29.21
CA ILE A 55 19.13 44.00 -29.29
C ILE A 55 18.64 44.06 -30.76
N ASP A 56 19.11 45.04 -31.52
CA ASP A 56 18.67 45.34 -32.89
C ASP A 56 19.26 44.42 -33.98
N ASN A 57 20.15 43.49 -33.61
CA ASN A 57 20.68 42.50 -34.55
C ASN A 57 19.55 41.56 -35.01
N PRO A 58 19.38 41.32 -36.33
CA PRO A 58 18.33 40.45 -36.84
C PRO A 58 18.49 39.04 -36.27
N ASN A 59 17.40 38.50 -35.70
CA ASN A 59 17.49 37.26 -34.95
C ASN A 59 17.75 36.07 -35.89
N PRO A 60 18.89 35.35 -35.76
CA PRO A 60 19.28 34.34 -36.74
C PRO A 60 18.34 33.14 -36.69
N THR A 61 17.94 32.65 -37.86
CA THR A 61 16.93 31.57 -38.01
C THR A 61 17.34 30.31 -37.24
N PRO A 62 16.59 29.90 -36.19
CA PRO A 62 16.85 28.66 -35.45
C PRO A 62 16.99 27.44 -36.37
N THR A 63 18.18 26.85 -36.38
CA THR A 63 18.56 25.77 -37.30
C THR A 63 19.26 24.64 -36.56
N VAL A 64 18.83 23.41 -36.82
CA VAL A 64 19.42 22.18 -36.26
C VAL A 64 19.80 21.22 -37.37
N PHE A 65 21.07 20.83 -37.42
CA PHE A 65 21.57 19.75 -38.24
C PHE A 65 21.45 18.43 -37.49
N TYR A 66 21.03 17.35 -38.14
CA TYR A 66 20.88 16.03 -37.53
C TYR A 66 21.14 14.88 -38.51
N GLY A 67 21.44 13.68 -38.00
CA GLY A 67 21.75 12.52 -38.83
C GLY A 67 22.08 11.25 -38.05
N PHE A 68 22.31 10.15 -38.76
CA PHE A 68 22.60 8.83 -38.18
C PHE A 68 24.06 8.66 -37.74
N SER A 69 24.97 9.57 -38.12
CA SER A 69 26.38 9.57 -37.73
C SER A 69 26.77 10.90 -37.07
N ARG A 70 27.64 10.82 -36.04
CA ARG A 70 28.26 11.98 -35.39
C ARG A 70 29.10 12.82 -36.36
N THR A 71 29.63 12.22 -37.43
CA THR A 71 30.46 12.90 -38.45
C THR A 71 29.68 13.40 -39.66
N THR A 72 28.39 13.04 -39.82
CA THR A 72 27.62 13.36 -41.04
C THR A 72 26.15 13.63 -40.74
N LEU A 73 25.85 14.89 -40.42
CA LEU A 73 24.51 15.37 -40.11
C LEU A 73 23.78 15.77 -41.42
N LYS A 74 23.30 14.77 -42.16
CA LYS A 74 22.71 14.93 -43.51
C LYS A 74 21.39 15.70 -43.57
N PHE A 75 20.67 15.83 -42.46
CA PHE A 75 19.35 16.47 -42.41
C PHE A 75 19.44 17.83 -41.72
N THR A 76 18.60 18.77 -42.15
CA THR A 76 18.46 20.09 -41.53
C THR A 76 16.99 20.31 -41.19
N SER A 77 16.71 20.91 -40.03
CA SER A 77 15.41 21.50 -39.73
C SER A 77 15.60 22.95 -39.31
N VAL A 78 14.62 23.78 -39.67
CA VAL A 78 14.61 25.21 -39.39
C VAL A 78 13.26 25.61 -38.79
N ASN A 79 13.29 26.54 -37.83
CA ASN A 79 12.12 27.30 -37.43
C ASN A 79 12.42 28.78 -37.66
N ARG A 80 11.42 29.58 -38.08
CA ARG A 80 11.55 31.04 -38.22
C ARG A 80 11.06 31.81 -37.00
N GLN A 81 10.44 31.14 -36.03
CA GLN A 81 9.92 31.74 -34.81
C GLN A 81 10.85 31.52 -33.60
N SER A 82 10.92 32.54 -32.75
CA SER A 82 11.75 32.61 -31.54
C SER A 82 11.05 33.50 -30.52
N LYS A 83 11.08 33.14 -29.24
CA LYS A 83 10.47 33.95 -28.17
C LYS A 83 11.56 34.79 -27.48
N ALA A 84 11.52 36.11 -27.64
CA ALA A 84 12.36 37.03 -26.91
C ALA A 84 11.72 37.37 -25.55
N TYR A 85 12.53 37.51 -24.50
CA TYR A 85 12.06 37.92 -23.17
C TYR A 85 13.03 38.94 -22.58
N ASN A 86 12.50 40.13 -22.26
CA ASN A 86 13.30 41.22 -21.71
C ASN A 86 13.31 41.17 -20.18
N ARG A 87 14.49 41.12 -19.57
CA ARG A 87 14.66 40.96 -18.12
C ARG A 87 14.64 42.33 -17.44
N ARG A 88 13.81 42.51 -16.42
CA ARG A 88 13.98 43.66 -15.51
C ARG A 88 15.23 43.47 -14.66
N ASN A 89 15.91 44.58 -14.38
CA ASN A 89 17.07 44.70 -13.50
C ASN A 89 18.31 43.87 -13.88
N ILE A 90 18.35 43.23 -15.05
CA ILE A 90 19.54 42.55 -15.60
C ILE A 90 19.87 43.09 -16.99
N ILE A 91 21.15 43.39 -17.18
CA ILE A 91 21.75 44.00 -18.37
C ILE A 91 21.94 42.93 -19.49
N LYS A 92 20.95 42.04 -19.70
CA LYS A 92 20.97 40.95 -20.69
C LYS A 92 19.56 40.56 -21.17
N THR A 93 19.36 40.40 -22.47
CA THR A 93 18.10 39.90 -23.07
C THR A 93 18.14 38.38 -23.26
N SER A 94 17.03 37.69 -22.98
CA SER A 94 16.88 36.25 -23.18
C SER A 94 16.22 35.93 -24.51
N TRP A 95 16.74 34.91 -25.20
CA TRP A 95 16.15 34.36 -26.41
C TRP A 95 15.90 32.86 -26.26
N PHE A 96 14.64 32.43 -26.39
CA PHE A 96 14.23 31.04 -26.37
C PHE A 96 13.90 30.58 -27.79
N TYR A 97 14.46 29.44 -28.17
CA TYR A 97 14.32 28.87 -29.51
C TYR A 97 13.87 27.42 -29.43
N SER A 98 13.20 26.96 -30.49
CA SER A 98 12.60 25.64 -30.58
C SER A 98 12.60 25.18 -32.04
N VAL A 99 13.18 24.01 -32.34
CA VAL A 99 13.20 23.43 -33.70
C VAL A 99 12.68 22.00 -33.65
N GLU A 100 11.66 21.73 -34.44
CA GLU A 100 11.05 20.40 -34.53
C GLU A 100 11.73 19.56 -35.61
N LEU A 101 12.17 18.36 -35.23
CA LEU A 101 12.71 17.33 -36.11
C LEU A 101 11.58 16.35 -36.42
N ARG A 102 11.11 16.35 -37.67
CA ARG A 102 9.96 15.57 -38.15
C ARG A 102 10.40 14.35 -38.97
N ASN A 103 9.47 13.44 -39.22
CA ASN A 103 9.66 12.23 -40.06
C ASN A 103 10.83 11.34 -39.59
N LEU A 104 11.04 11.24 -38.27
CA LEU A 104 12.10 10.43 -37.70
C LEU A 104 11.77 8.94 -37.82
N LYS A 105 12.77 8.12 -38.18
CA LYS A 105 12.66 6.66 -38.12
C LYS A 105 12.48 6.23 -36.66
N PRO A 106 11.56 5.30 -36.32
CA PRO A 106 11.37 4.85 -34.93
C PRO A 106 12.61 4.16 -34.34
N SER A 107 12.73 4.14 -33.01
CA SER A 107 13.79 3.44 -32.24
C SER A 107 15.24 3.73 -32.66
N THR A 108 15.48 4.81 -33.41
CA THR A 108 16.75 5.08 -34.13
C THR A 108 17.56 6.13 -33.37
N ILE A 109 18.89 5.95 -33.29
CA ILE A 109 19.78 6.96 -32.72
C ILE A 109 20.01 8.07 -33.75
N TYR A 110 19.76 9.31 -33.33
CA TYR A 110 20.05 10.52 -34.08
C TYR A 110 21.08 11.36 -33.33
N TYR A 111 22.13 11.75 -34.02
CA TYR A 111 23.05 12.80 -33.60
C TYR A 111 22.49 14.15 -34.07
N TYR A 112 22.69 15.22 -33.29
CA TYR A 112 22.25 16.55 -33.66
C TYR A 112 23.19 17.66 -33.17
N LYS A 113 23.15 18.81 -33.85
CA LYS A 113 23.95 20.01 -33.58
C LYS A 113 23.15 21.26 -33.92
N ILE A 114 23.10 22.23 -33.02
CA ILE A 114 22.55 23.56 -33.29
C ILE A 114 23.57 24.33 -34.15
N ALA A 115 23.10 24.92 -35.24
CA ALA A 115 23.94 25.59 -36.21
C ALA A 115 24.60 26.86 -35.63
N ALA A 116 25.79 27.20 -36.13
CA ALA A 116 26.32 28.55 -35.98
C ALA A 116 25.58 29.52 -36.91
N SER A 117 25.60 30.79 -36.55
CA SER A 117 25.23 31.91 -37.43
C SER A 117 26.17 33.08 -37.17
N GLN A 118 25.94 34.22 -37.84
CA GLN A 118 26.70 35.46 -37.63
C GLN A 118 26.79 35.90 -36.16
N TYR A 119 25.75 35.60 -35.35
CA TYR A 119 25.63 36.04 -33.96
C TYR A 119 25.48 34.91 -32.94
N VAL A 120 25.38 33.64 -33.37
CA VAL A 120 25.20 32.46 -32.50
C VAL A 120 26.32 31.45 -32.74
N SER A 121 26.96 30.98 -31.68
CA SER A 121 27.95 29.88 -31.75
C SER A 121 27.25 28.54 -31.98
N ALA A 122 27.89 27.60 -32.69
CA ALA A 122 27.34 26.24 -32.81
C ALA A 122 27.42 25.49 -31.48
N SER A 123 26.48 24.57 -31.23
CA SER A 123 26.57 23.68 -30.06
C SER A 123 27.60 22.56 -30.27
N ASN A 124 27.88 21.85 -29.17
CA ASN A 124 28.42 20.49 -29.24
C ASN A 124 27.46 19.56 -30.02
N ILE A 125 27.97 18.40 -30.44
CA ILE A 125 27.16 17.34 -31.07
C ILE A 125 26.64 16.42 -29.96
N TYR A 126 25.31 16.38 -29.81
CA TYR A 126 24.57 15.54 -28.87
C TYR A 126 23.90 14.37 -29.60
N SER A 127 23.27 13.46 -28.86
CA SER A 127 22.48 12.37 -29.44
C SER A 127 21.28 11.98 -28.60
N PHE A 128 20.23 11.52 -29.26
CA PHE A 128 19.03 10.93 -28.65
C PHE A 128 18.57 9.70 -29.43
N LYS A 129 17.70 8.89 -28.84
CA LYS A 129 17.00 7.79 -29.52
C LYS A 129 15.56 8.22 -29.78
N SER A 130 15.09 8.17 -31.02
CA SER A 130 13.71 8.49 -31.37
C SER A 130 12.70 7.54 -30.70
N PRO A 131 11.42 7.93 -30.56
CA PRO A 131 10.39 7.05 -30.02
C PRO A 131 10.30 5.71 -30.75
N PRO A 132 9.99 4.59 -30.07
CA PRO A 132 9.70 3.32 -30.72
C PRO A 132 8.37 3.40 -31.48
N THR A 133 8.14 2.45 -32.39
CA THR A 133 6.88 2.37 -33.15
C THR A 133 5.69 2.29 -32.19
N LEU A 134 4.60 2.99 -32.53
CA LEU A 134 3.37 2.98 -31.73
C LEU A 134 2.88 1.52 -31.55
N GLY A 135 2.64 1.11 -30.31
CA GLY A 135 2.30 -0.26 -29.94
C GLY A 135 3.46 -1.27 -29.83
N ASP A 136 4.73 -0.88 -30.00
CA ASP A 136 5.87 -1.80 -29.91
C ASP A 136 6.14 -2.29 -28.48
N ARG A 137 5.67 -3.49 -28.16
CA ARG A 137 5.79 -4.16 -26.84
C ARG A 137 7.08 -4.99 -26.65
N ARG A 138 8.04 -4.97 -27.59
CA ARG A 138 9.20 -5.90 -27.59
C ARG A 138 10.25 -5.64 -26.49
N ARG A 139 10.10 -4.56 -25.71
CA ARG A 139 10.94 -4.27 -24.53
C ARG A 139 10.14 -3.51 -23.47
N ALA A 140 10.62 -3.53 -22.23
CA ALA A 140 10.16 -2.60 -21.21
C ALA A 140 10.50 -1.14 -21.59
N ILE A 141 9.63 -0.22 -21.14
CA ILE A 141 9.83 1.23 -21.22
C ILE A 141 10.20 1.70 -19.81
N ASN A 142 11.35 2.35 -19.68
CA ASN A 142 11.89 2.77 -18.39
C ASN A 142 11.68 4.28 -18.21
N ILE A 143 10.64 4.64 -17.46
CA ILE A 143 10.29 6.02 -17.14
C ILE A 143 10.90 6.38 -15.79
N ALA A 144 11.62 7.50 -15.71
CA ALA A 144 12.01 8.09 -14.42
C ALA A 144 11.02 9.21 -14.07
N ALA A 145 10.39 9.11 -12.91
CA ALA A 145 9.31 9.98 -12.46
C ALA A 145 9.69 10.63 -11.12
N TYR A 146 9.56 11.96 -11.05
CA TYR A 146 9.89 12.77 -9.87
C TYR A 146 9.24 14.16 -9.99
N GLY A 147 9.29 14.97 -8.94
CA GLY A 147 8.90 16.38 -8.94
C GLY A 147 9.81 17.16 -7.98
N ASP A 148 9.42 18.39 -7.67
CA ASP A 148 9.82 19.08 -6.43
C ASP A 148 11.36 19.20 -6.27
N LEU A 149 12.05 19.48 -7.39
CA LEU A 149 13.50 19.34 -7.50
C LEU A 149 14.26 20.49 -6.82
N GLY A 150 13.88 21.73 -7.16
CA GLY A 150 14.46 22.96 -6.61
C GLY A 150 15.95 23.20 -6.86
N VAL A 151 16.45 24.34 -6.40
CA VAL A 151 17.88 24.64 -6.34
C VAL A 151 18.27 25.05 -4.92
N ASP A 152 19.43 24.60 -4.47
CA ASP A 152 19.90 24.87 -3.11
C ASP A 152 20.16 26.39 -2.93
N GLY A 153 19.51 26.99 -1.93
CA GLY A 153 19.74 28.39 -1.56
C GLY A 153 21.15 28.61 -1.00
N LEU A 154 21.80 29.71 -1.41
CA LEU A 154 23.24 29.98 -1.16
C LEU A 154 23.65 30.16 0.32
N LEU A 155 22.72 30.00 1.26
CA LEU A 155 22.91 30.21 2.71
C LEU A 155 22.40 29.06 3.60
N GLY A 156 22.00 27.92 3.01
CA GLY A 156 21.66 26.70 3.79
C GLY A 156 20.33 26.76 4.58
N THR A 157 19.62 27.89 4.54
CA THR A 157 18.25 28.04 5.02
C THR A 157 17.33 28.22 3.80
N VAL A 158 16.18 27.55 3.70
CA VAL A 158 15.33 26.98 4.75
C VAL A 158 15.07 25.46 4.57
N THR A 159 15.11 24.71 5.68
CA THR A 159 14.67 23.31 5.92
C THR A 159 15.46 22.08 5.45
N ASN A 160 16.07 21.97 4.25
CA ASN A 160 16.55 20.64 3.78
C ASN A 160 17.91 20.59 3.06
N GLY A 161 19.01 20.85 3.79
CA GLY A 161 20.35 20.28 3.53
C GLY A 161 21.10 20.72 2.26
N ALA A 162 22.22 21.43 2.44
CA ALA A 162 23.07 21.88 1.33
C ALA A 162 23.57 20.72 0.41
N GLY A 163 23.49 20.94 -0.89
CA GLY A 163 23.85 19.97 -1.92
C GLY A 163 22.75 18.96 -2.25
N LEU A 164 21.47 19.23 -1.93
CA LEU A 164 20.35 18.34 -2.25
C LEU A 164 20.10 18.30 -3.76
N PHE A 165 20.03 19.46 -4.41
CA PHE A 165 19.91 19.57 -5.88
C PHE A 165 21.03 18.79 -6.59
N GLU A 166 22.28 19.01 -6.18
CA GLU A 166 23.43 18.32 -6.77
C GLU A 166 23.45 16.82 -6.46
N ARG A 167 22.86 16.36 -5.34
CA ARG A 167 22.66 14.91 -5.08
C ARG A 167 21.60 14.32 -6.00
N ALA A 168 20.48 15.02 -6.21
CA ALA A 168 19.42 14.62 -7.12
C ALA A 168 19.92 14.54 -8.57
N LEU A 169 20.61 15.57 -9.06
CA LEU A 169 21.27 15.58 -10.37
C LEU A 169 22.20 14.38 -10.57
N ARG A 170 23.05 14.07 -9.57
CA ARG A 170 23.94 12.90 -9.63
C ARG A 170 23.18 11.56 -9.61
N ALA A 171 22.03 11.48 -8.93
CA ALA A 171 21.16 10.30 -9.00
C ALA A 171 20.53 10.13 -10.39
N LEU A 172 19.96 11.20 -10.96
CA LEU A 172 19.37 11.22 -12.31
C LEU A 172 20.42 10.86 -13.38
N GLN A 173 21.65 11.36 -13.26
CA GLN A 173 22.77 11.03 -14.14
C GLN A 173 23.18 9.55 -14.07
N ARG A 174 23.12 8.89 -12.90
CA ARG A 174 23.40 7.45 -12.76
C ARG A 174 22.36 6.57 -13.47
N ILE A 175 21.09 6.98 -13.48
CA ILE A 175 20.01 6.21 -14.14
C ILE A 175 19.84 6.55 -15.63
N LEU A 176 20.42 7.67 -16.09
CA LEU A 176 20.40 8.14 -17.49
C LEU A 176 20.63 7.05 -18.57
N PRO A 177 21.55 6.07 -18.41
CA PRO A 177 21.74 5.00 -19.40
C PRO A 177 20.57 4.02 -19.49
N LYS A 178 19.80 3.87 -18.40
CA LYS A 178 18.69 2.90 -18.28
C LYS A 178 17.34 3.51 -18.63
N VAL A 179 17.19 4.82 -18.52
CA VAL A 179 15.94 5.59 -18.68
C VAL A 179 15.71 5.99 -20.14
N ASP A 180 14.46 5.89 -20.59
CA ASP A 180 14.00 6.31 -21.92
C ASP A 180 13.60 7.80 -21.96
N PHE A 181 12.82 8.24 -20.96
CA PHE A 181 12.42 9.63 -20.76
C PHE A 181 12.13 9.92 -19.29
N PHE A 182 12.18 11.20 -18.94
CA PHE A 182 11.88 11.71 -17.61
C PHE A 182 10.50 12.39 -17.59
N LEU A 183 9.73 12.13 -16.55
CA LEU A 183 8.53 12.85 -16.16
C LEU A 183 8.85 13.73 -14.94
N HIS A 184 8.53 15.02 -15.03
CA HIS A 184 8.68 15.98 -13.93
C HIS A 184 7.32 16.52 -13.50
N HIS A 185 6.91 16.26 -12.26
CA HIS A 185 5.56 16.50 -11.76
C HIS A 185 5.36 17.93 -11.22
N GLY A 186 5.83 18.95 -11.96
CA GLY A 186 5.84 20.36 -11.53
C GLY A 186 6.94 20.69 -10.51
N ASP A 187 7.00 21.95 -10.10
CA ASP A 187 7.92 22.54 -9.13
C ASP A 187 9.41 22.27 -9.47
N ILE A 188 9.82 22.85 -10.59
CA ILE A 188 11.06 22.49 -11.28
C ILE A 188 12.29 23.14 -10.65
N CYS A 189 12.18 24.41 -10.23
CA CYS A 189 13.34 25.19 -9.77
C CYS A 189 13.10 26.04 -8.51
N TYR A 190 11.85 26.24 -8.05
CA TYR A 190 11.50 27.12 -6.91
C TYR A 190 12.16 28.52 -6.98
N ALA A 191 12.20 29.10 -8.19
CA ALA A 191 12.90 30.36 -8.46
C ALA A 191 12.22 31.60 -7.83
N ASP A 192 11.02 31.42 -7.30
CA ASP A 192 10.20 32.38 -6.56
C ASP A 192 10.51 32.43 -5.06
N ASN A 193 11.21 31.43 -4.50
CA ASN A 193 11.50 31.38 -3.07
C ASN A 193 12.35 32.56 -2.58
N THR A 194 11.84 33.25 -1.56
CA THR A 194 12.26 34.57 -1.08
C THR A 194 13.77 34.78 -0.80
N PRO A 195 14.54 33.80 -0.27
CA PRO A 195 15.95 34.03 0.06
C PRO A 195 16.84 34.46 -1.11
N LEU A 196 16.55 34.01 -2.34
CA LEU A 196 17.36 34.39 -3.52
C LEU A 196 17.26 35.89 -3.83
N LEU A 197 16.07 36.47 -3.67
CA LEU A 197 15.78 37.88 -3.92
C LEU A 197 16.46 38.82 -2.91
N LEU A 198 16.64 38.36 -1.66
CA LEU A 198 17.25 39.14 -0.58
C LEU A 198 18.77 39.33 -0.74
N PHE A 199 19.46 38.43 -1.45
CA PHE A 199 20.90 38.50 -1.70
C PHE A 199 21.26 38.88 -3.14
N GLY A 200 20.35 39.59 -3.82
CA GLY A 200 20.62 40.23 -5.10
C GLY A 200 20.60 39.32 -6.34
N LYS A 201 20.03 38.10 -6.25
CA LYS A 201 19.74 37.26 -7.41
C LYS A 201 18.27 37.35 -7.80
N THR A 202 18.00 37.37 -9.09
CA THR A 202 16.65 37.38 -9.66
C THR A 202 16.10 35.97 -9.87
N TYR A 203 14.77 35.87 -9.98
CA TYR A 203 14.05 34.66 -10.42
C TYR A 203 14.67 34.03 -11.68
N GLU A 204 15.06 34.86 -12.64
CA GLU A 204 15.65 34.41 -13.91
C GLU A 204 16.99 33.69 -13.73
N GLU A 205 17.82 34.10 -12.77
CA GLU A 205 19.14 33.49 -12.52
C GLU A 205 19.02 32.16 -11.76
N ALA A 206 18.00 32.01 -10.92
CA ALA A 206 17.67 30.73 -10.29
C ALA A 206 17.15 29.72 -11.33
N MET A 207 16.24 30.15 -12.22
CA MET A 207 15.82 29.36 -13.37
C MET A 207 16.98 28.99 -14.29
N ASP A 208 17.91 29.91 -14.53
CA ASP A 208 19.06 29.65 -15.40
C ASP A 208 20.01 28.62 -14.80
N TYR A 209 20.44 28.78 -13.55
CA TYR A 209 21.32 27.80 -12.88
C TYR A 209 20.68 26.40 -12.87
N CYS A 210 19.39 26.32 -12.51
CA CYS A 210 18.59 25.10 -12.54
C CYS A 210 18.63 24.41 -13.93
N GLN A 211 18.28 25.13 -14.99
CA GLN A 211 18.16 24.57 -16.34
C GLN A 211 19.52 24.28 -17.01
N THR A 212 20.54 25.09 -16.75
CA THR A 212 21.91 24.88 -17.26
C THR A 212 22.56 23.66 -16.60
N ALA A 213 22.29 23.40 -15.30
CA ALA A 213 22.71 22.16 -14.64
C ALA A 213 21.95 20.92 -15.18
N MET A 214 20.64 21.04 -15.41
CA MET A 214 19.80 19.99 -16.01
C MET A 214 20.18 19.64 -17.46
N MET A 215 20.82 20.53 -18.22
CA MET A 215 21.24 20.30 -19.61
C MET A 215 22.06 19.02 -19.81
N LYS A 216 22.82 18.58 -18.80
CA LYS A 216 23.57 17.30 -18.81
C LYS A 216 22.67 16.07 -19.03
N ILE A 217 21.39 16.17 -18.65
CA ILE A 217 20.35 15.15 -18.81
C ILE A 217 19.50 15.48 -20.05
N THR A 218 18.94 16.68 -20.09
CA THR A 218 17.86 17.05 -21.04
C THR A 218 18.34 17.21 -22.49
N SER A 219 19.65 17.35 -22.73
CA SER A 219 20.24 17.34 -24.08
C SER A 219 20.35 15.94 -24.70
N THR A 220 20.16 14.86 -23.94
CA THR A 220 20.30 13.46 -24.40
C THR A 220 19.12 12.54 -24.07
N ARG A 221 18.16 13.00 -23.27
CA ARG A 221 16.89 12.33 -22.96
C ARG A 221 15.73 13.31 -22.98
N PHE A 222 14.55 12.82 -23.32
CA PHE A 222 13.33 13.61 -23.28
C PHE A 222 12.96 13.94 -21.84
N TYR A 223 12.53 15.18 -21.63
CA TYR A 223 12.19 15.74 -20.33
C TYR A 223 10.82 16.40 -20.42
N MET A 224 9.81 15.76 -19.84
CA MET A 224 8.40 16.11 -20.01
C MET A 224 7.84 16.65 -18.68
N THR A 225 7.52 17.93 -18.64
CA THR A 225 7.14 18.65 -17.41
C THR A 225 5.63 18.82 -17.29
N ALA A 226 5.07 18.53 -16.12
CA ALA A 226 3.83 19.16 -15.67
C ALA A 226 4.13 20.53 -15.08
N VAL A 227 3.09 21.32 -14.79
CA VAL A 227 3.20 22.62 -14.11
C VAL A 227 2.84 22.47 -12.63
N GLY A 228 3.69 22.97 -11.74
CA GLY A 228 3.43 23.07 -10.30
C GLY A 228 3.10 24.50 -9.86
N ASN A 229 2.85 24.72 -8.57
CA ASN A 229 2.50 26.06 -8.08
C ASN A 229 3.69 27.03 -8.06
N HIS A 230 4.94 26.56 -7.90
CA HIS A 230 6.12 27.42 -8.00
C HIS A 230 6.42 27.88 -9.45
N GLU A 231 5.69 27.37 -10.44
CA GLU A 231 5.62 27.93 -11.80
C GLU A 231 4.54 29.03 -11.97
N ILE A 232 3.75 29.36 -10.93
CA ILE A 232 2.60 30.29 -10.98
C ILE A 232 2.77 31.44 -9.99
N ASN A 233 3.72 32.33 -10.26
CA ASN A 233 4.09 33.42 -9.34
C ASN A 233 3.24 34.70 -9.52
N CYS A 234 2.72 35.24 -8.40
CA CYS A 234 2.65 36.67 -8.01
C CYS A 234 1.56 36.98 -6.95
N THR A 235 0.90 35.98 -6.37
CA THR A 235 -0.23 36.16 -5.43
C THR A 235 0.10 35.98 -3.94
N GLU A 236 1.22 35.34 -3.58
CA GLU A 236 1.45 34.82 -2.21
C GLU A 236 2.55 35.54 -1.40
N ILE A 237 2.89 36.79 -1.75
CA ILE A 237 3.69 37.68 -0.89
C ILE A 237 2.90 38.98 -0.61
N PRO A 238 2.07 39.03 0.45
CA PRO A 238 1.25 40.21 0.76
C PRO A 238 2.03 41.49 1.11
N VAL A 239 3.33 41.39 1.40
CA VAL A 239 4.10 42.43 2.11
C VAL A 239 4.90 43.36 1.19
N ILE A 240 5.24 42.96 -0.04
CA ILE A 240 6.13 43.75 -0.92
C ILE A 240 5.46 44.09 -2.26
N ASN A 241 4.48 45.00 -2.18
CA ASN A 241 3.62 45.45 -3.29
C ASN A 241 4.34 46.32 -4.36
N ARG A 242 5.67 46.18 -4.49
CA ARG A 242 6.54 46.80 -5.51
C ARG A 242 7.46 45.80 -6.22
N ALA A 243 7.48 44.52 -5.83
CA ALA A 243 8.42 43.52 -6.35
C ALA A 243 7.97 42.81 -7.63
N CYS A 244 6.72 42.34 -7.72
CA CYS A 244 6.20 41.69 -8.94
C CYS A 244 5.86 42.74 -10.03
N PRO A 245 6.49 42.70 -11.21
CA PRO A 245 6.02 43.49 -12.36
C PRO A 245 4.70 42.93 -12.88
N ARG A 246 3.82 43.78 -13.43
CA ARG A 246 2.51 43.36 -13.99
C ARG A 246 2.60 42.19 -14.99
N ASN A 247 3.75 42.00 -15.64
CA ASN A 247 4.00 41.03 -16.70
C ASN A 247 4.56 39.68 -16.22
N TYR A 248 4.57 39.39 -14.91
CA TYR A 248 5.10 38.11 -14.37
C TYR A 248 4.01 37.11 -13.92
N ARG A 249 2.74 37.56 -13.87
CA ARG A 249 1.58 36.70 -13.64
C ARG A 249 1.43 35.68 -14.80
N ASN A 250 0.78 34.54 -14.54
CA ASN A 250 0.31 33.56 -15.55
C ASN A 250 1.39 32.71 -16.25
N GLN A 251 2.23 31.97 -15.51
CA GLN A 251 3.11 30.90 -16.05
C GLN A 251 4.12 31.33 -17.14
N ILE A 252 4.38 32.63 -17.34
CA ILE A 252 5.11 33.17 -18.50
C ILE A 252 6.55 32.61 -18.63
N PRO A 253 7.37 32.48 -17.57
CA PRO A 253 8.71 31.88 -17.68
C PRO A 253 8.67 30.40 -18.10
N TYR A 254 7.76 29.61 -17.50
CA TYR A 254 7.53 28.20 -17.84
C TYR A 254 7.04 28.03 -19.30
N SER A 255 6.10 28.87 -19.73
CA SER A 255 5.51 28.89 -21.07
C SER A 255 6.48 29.33 -22.19
N ASN A 256 7.55 30.04 -21.83
CA ASN A 256 8.62 30.45 -22.75
C ASN A 256 9.81 29.48 -22.78
N ARG A 257 10.16 28.90 -21.63
CA ARG A 257 11.28 27.94 -21.52
C ARG A 257 10.91 26.59 -22.12
N PHE A 258 9.79 25.98 -21.71
CA PHE A 258 9.42 24.64 -22.19
C PHE A 258 8.64 24.70 -23.52
N ASN A 259 8.60 23.57 -24.23
CA ASN A 259 7.87 23.41 -25.50
C ASN A 259 7.36 21.97 -25.56
N MET A 260 6.23 21.72 -24.90
CA MET A 260 5.57 20.43 -24.76
C MET A 260 4.62 20.15 -25.95
N PRO A 261 4.21 18.89 -26.22
CA PRO A 261 3.40 18.52 -27.40
C PRO A 261 1.92 18.96 -27.35
N SER A 262 1.59 20.05 -26.65
CA SER A 262 0.24 20.59 -26.51
C SER A 262 -0.44 20.85 -27.86
N ARG A 263 0.27 21.45 -28.82
CA ARG A 263 -0.24 21.67 -30.18
C ARG A 263 -0.61 20.36 -30.89
N GLN A 264 0.09 19.26 -30.61
CA GLN A 264 -0.12 17.96 -31.22
C GLN A 264 -1.22 17.15 -30.52
N SER A 265 -1.41 17.31 -29.20
CA SER A 265 -2.51 16.69 -28.45
C SER A 265 -3.79 17.52 -28.39
N GLY A 266 -3.76 18.77 -28.89
CA GLY A 266 -4.85 19.74 -28.70
C GLY A 266 -4.96 20.29 -27.27
N GLY A 267 -3.88 20.19 -26.48
CA GLY A 267 -3.76 20.82 -25.16
C GLY A 267 -3.34 22.29 -25.23
N TYR A 268 -2.94 22.88 -24.11
CA TYR A 268 -2.64 24.32 -24.00
C TYR A 268 -1.23 24.61 -23.46
N LEU A 269 -0.54 25.56 -24.11
CA LEU A 269 0.81 26.05 -23.80
C LEU A 269 1.79 24.93 -23.41
N ASN A 270 2.20 24.85 -22.15
CA ASN A 270 2.92 23.71 -21.56
C ASN A 270 2.16 23.12 -20.35
N SER A 271 0.90 23.54 -20.15
CA SER A 271 0.16 23.39 -18.90
C SER A 271 -0.60 22.06 -18.87
N TRP A 272 -1.17 21.63 -19.99
CA TRP A 272 -1.66 20.26 -20.19
C TRP A 272 -1.47 19.78 -21.64
N TYR A 273 -1.18 18.49 -21.80
CA TYR A 273 -0.88 17.84 -23.08
C TYR A 273 -0.86 16.32 -22.93
N SER A 274 -0.82 15.59 -24.05
CA SER A 274 -0.60 14.14 -24.08
C SER A 274 0.44 13.74 -25.14
N PHE A 275 0.99 12.53 -25.02
CA PHE A 275 1.88 11.92 -26.02
C PHE A 275 1.86 10.40 -25.92
N ASN A 276 2.38 9.72 -26.95
CA ASN A 276 2.58 8.27 -26.92
C ASN A 276 4.07 7.94 -26.94
N TYR A 277 4.45 6.86 -26.24
CA TYR A 277 5.77 6.25 -26.35
C TYR A 277 5.60 4.72 -26.40
N GLY A 278 5.77 4.13 -27.59
CA GLY A 278 5.54 2.70 -27.78
C GLY A 278 4.11 2.29 -27.44
N PHE A 279 3.95 1.41 -26.45
CA PHE A 279 2.66 0.90 -25.98
C PHE A 279 2.07 1.69 -24.79
N VAL A 280 2.66 2.83 -24.42
CA VAL A 280 2.17 3.70 -23.34
C VAL A 280 1.65 5.01 -23.92
N HIS A 281 0.46 5.41 -23.50
CA HIS A 281 -0.08 6.76 -23.65
C HIS A 281 0.13 7.53 -22.35
N VAL A 282 0.67 8.76 -22.43
CA VAL A 282 1.00 9.58 -21.27
C VAL A 282 0.28 10.92 -21.36
N ILE A 283 -0.39 11.30 -20.29
CA ILE A 283 -1.15 12.54 -20.13
C ILE A 283 -0.49 13.37 -19.05
N SER A 284 -0.33 14.67 -19.30
CA SER A 284 0.12 15.66 -18.33
C SER A 284 -1.00 16.66 -18.08
N LEU A 285 -1.42 16.78 -16.83
CA LEU A 285 -2.47 17.70 -16.38
C LEU A 285 -1.89 18.91 -15.64
N SER A 286 -2.60 20.04 -15.72
CA SER A 286 -2.46 21.17 -14.80
C SER A 286 -3.34 20.88 -13.59
N CYS A 287 -2.71 20.69 -12.41
CA CYS A 287 -3.42 20.61 -11.13
C CYS A 287 -3.75 22.00 -10.55
N GLU A 288 -3.43 23.06 -11.29
CA GLU A 288 -3.52 24.43 -10.80
C GLU A 288 -4.57 25.27 -11.53
N SER A 289 -4.91 24.95 -12.79
CA SER A 289 -5.75 25.81 -13.63
C SER A 289 -6.68 25.09 -14.61
N ASP A 290 -7.76 25.79 -15.02
CA ASP A 290 -8.64 25.43 -16.15
C ASP A 290 -9.55 24.20 -15.91
N PHE A 291 -9.97 24.05 -14.65
CA PHE A 291 -11.00 23.13 -14.17
C PHE A 291 -11.84 23.79 -13.05
N PRO A 292 -12.99 23.23 -12.64
CA PRO A 292 -13.83 23.87 -11.61
C PRO A 292 -13.13 23.91 -10.26
N ASN A 293 -13.13 25.08 -9.62
CA ASN A 293 -12.44 25.36 -8.35
C ASN A 293 -10.92 25.11 -8.38
N ALA A 294 -10.26 25.33 -9.52
CA ALA A 294 -8.82 25.18 -9.67
C ALA A 294 -8.02 26.14 -8.75
N PRO A 295 -6.94 25.67 -8.07
CA PRO A 295 -6.20 26.45 -7.06
C PRO A 295 -5.69 27.83 -7.50
N SER A 296 -5.29 27.98 -8.76
CA SER A 296 -4.80 29.24 -9.34
C SER A 296 -5.80 29.90 -10.31
N GLY A 297 -7.07 29.50 -10.28
CA GLY A 297 -8.12 30.01 -11.18
C GLY A 297 -8.02 29.43 -12.59
N ASN A 298 -8.47 30.18 -13.60
CA ASN A 298 -8.51 29.72 -15.00
C ASN A 298 -7.74 30.68 -15.91
N LEU A 299 -6.99 30.13 -16.86
CA LEU A 299 -6.26 30.87 -17.89
C LEU A 299 -7.09 31.04 -19.18
N LEU A 300 -8.08 30.16 -19.37
CA LEU A 300 -9.06 30.14 -20.46
C LEU A 300 -10.49 30.06 -19.89
N ASP A 301 -10.89 28.88 -19.43
CA ASP A 301 -12.17 28.60 -18.78
C ASP A 301 -12.10 27.30 -17.97
N SER A 302 -12.86 27.28 -16.87
CA SER A 302 -13.16 26.20 -15.94
C SER A 302 -13.58 24.84 -16.53
N THR A 303 -13.93 24.75 -17.81
CA THR A 303 -14.30 23.48 -18.46
C THR A 303 -13.27 23.01 -19.49
N THR A 304 -12.29 23.84 -19.85
CA THR A 304 -11.44 23.62 -21.02
C THR A 304 -10.56 22.38 -20.89
N GLN A 305 -9.80 22.26 -19.79
CA GLN A 305 -8.93 21.10 -19.57
C GLN A 305 -9.76 19.82 -19.39
N VAL A 306 -10.88 19.92 -18.67
CA VAL A 306 -11.82 18.80 -18.40
C VAL A 306 -12.41 18.24 -19.70
N ASN A 307 -12.78 19.10 -20.64
CA ASN A 307 -13.35 18.68 -21.93
C ASN A 307 -12.29 18.19 -22.92
N TRP A 308 -11.08 18.77 -22.89
CA TRP A 308 -9.92 18.22 -23.60
C TRP A 308 -9.61 16.79 -23.11
N LEU A 309 -9.48 16.58 -21.80
CA LEU A 309 -9.15 15.28 -21.21
C LEU A 309 -10.16 14.18 -21.57
N LYS A 310 -11.46 14.50 -21.58
CA LYS A 310 -12.52 13.56 -22.02
C LYS A 310 -12.36 13.13 -23.48
N LYS A 311 -11.87 14.02 -24.35
CA LYS A 311 -11.67 13.79 -25.79
C LYS A 311 -10.37 13.02 -26.06
N ASP A 312 -9.29 13.38 -25.36
CA ASP A 312 -7.99 12.72 -25.43
C ASP A 312 -8.10 11.26 -24.99
N LEU A 313 -8.65 11.00 -23.79
CA LEU A 313 -8.88 9.64 -23.29
C LEU A 313 -9.85 8.82 -24.16
N ALA A 314 -10.84 9.45 -24.79
CA ALA A 314 -11.74 8.76 -25.72
C ALA A 314 -11.06 8.33 -27.03
N ALA A 315 -9.95 8.97 -27.41
CA ALA A 315 -9.16 8.61 -28.59
C ALA A 315 -8.11 7.51 -28.33
N VAL A 316 -7.92 7.10 -27.07
CA VAL A 316 -6.90 6.09 -26.71
C VAL A 316 -7.35 4.68 -27.12
N ASN A 317 -6.80 4.18 -28.22
CA ASN A 317 -6.94 2.78 -28.60
C ASN A 317 -6.08 1.87 -27.69
N ARG A 318 -6.69 1.34 -26.63
CA ARG A 318 -6.04 0.44 -25.65
C ARG A 318 -5.52 -0.89 -26.24
N ALA A 319 -5.87 -1.27 -27.47
CA ALA A 319 -5.21 -2.39 -28.14
C ALA A 319 -3.78 -2.02 -28.59
N ILE A 320 -3.55 -0.75 -28.93
CA ILE A 320 -2.25 -0.22 -29.35
C ILE A 320 -1.47 0.30 -28.12
N THR A 321 -2.09 1.18 -27.33
CA THR A 321 -1.54 1.74 -26.09
C THR A 321 -2.31 1.21 -24.85
N PRO A 322 -2.09 -0.05 -24.43
CA PRO A 322 -2.80 -0.66 -23.30
C PRO A 322 -2.55 0.06 -21.97
N TRP A 323 -1.42 0.74 -21.80
CA TRP A 323 -1.11 1.51 -20.61
C TRP A 323 -1.43 2.99 -20.80
N VAL A 324 -2.18 3.57 -19.87
CA VAL A 324 -2.41 5.01 -19.74
C VAL A 324 -1.86 5.50 -18.41
N VAL A 325 -0.94 6.46 -18.48
CA VAL A 325 -0.27 7.09 -17.33
C VAL A 325 -0.64 8.57 -17.28
N VAL A 326 -1.15 9.05 -16.16
CA VAL A 326 -1.40 10.48 -15.91
C VAL A 326 -0.34 11.00 -14.94
N GLN A 327 0.28 12.14 -15.27
CA GLN A 327 0.97 12.98 -14.29
C GLN A 327 0.20 14.27 -14.02
N CYS A 328 0.28 14.75 -12.78
CA CYS A 328 -0.16 16.06 -12.33
C CYS A 328 0.81 16.57 -11.27
N HIS A 329 0.61 17.77 -10.73
CA HIS A 329 1.42 18.26 -9.60
C HIS A 329 0.85 17.81 -8.24
N ARG A 330 -0.25 18.43 -7.78
CA ARG A 330 -0.86 18.13 -6.47
C ARG A 330 -1.50 16.73 -6.39
N PRO A 331 -1.24 15.94 -5.33
CA PRO A 331 -1.93 14.67 -5.12
C PRO A 331 -3.41 14.89 -4.77
N TRP A 332 -4.25 13.90 -5.13
CA TRP A 332 -5.69 13.93 -4.86
C TRP A 332 -6.06 13.25 -3.53
N LYS A 333 -5.14 12.44 -3.01
CA LYS A 333 -5.21 11.66 -1.76
C LYS A 333 -3.78 11.48 -1.26
N GLY A 334 -3.57 11.65 0.04
CA GLY A 334 -2.29 11.44 0.71
C GLY A 334 -2.50 11.51 2.23
N SER A 335 -1.54 10.99 2.98
CA SER A 335 -1.61 10.89 4.46
C SER A 335 -1.57 12.23 5.21
N THR A 336 -1.17 13.31 4.55
CA THR A 336 -1.18 14.68 5.11
C THR A 336 -2.61 15.22 5.26
N PRO A 337 -2.99 15.78 6.43
CA PRO A 337 -4.26 16.49 6.58
C PRO A 337 -4.39 17.67 5.61
N VAL A 338 -5.63 18.00 5.21
CA VAL A 338 -5.92 19.12 4.30
C VAL A 338 -5.60 20.48 4.92
N GLU A 339 -5.65 20.57 6.25
CA GLU A 339 -5.59 21.83 7.02
C GLU A 339 -4.18 22.20 7.53
N THR A 340 -3.17 21.35 7.31
CA THR A 340 -1.85 21.55 7.93
C THR A 340 -1.03 22.68 7.28
N ILE A 341 -0.95 23.80 8.00
CA ILE A 341 0.26 24.65 8.22
C ILE A 341 0.45 25.90 7.32
N LEU A 342 0.32 27.07 7.98
CA LEU A 342 1.12 28.32 7.95
C LEU A 342 1.60 28.97 6.62
N SER A 343 1.37 28.40 5.44
CA SER A 343 1.91 28.91 4.16
C SER A 343 0.92 28.89 2.99
N GLY A 344 -0.39 28.96 3.27
CA GLY A 344 -1.44 29.32 2.30
C GLY A 344 -1.89 28.25 1.30
N GLY A 345 -1.00 27.36 0.85
CA GLY A 345 -1.32 26.34 -0.16
C GLY A 345 -2.08 25.11 0.35
N VAL A 346 -3.01 24.58 -0.45
CA VAL A 346 -3.77 23.35 -0.13
C VAL A 346 -2.99 22.10 -0.57
N ILE A 347 -2.57 21.28 0.40
CA ILE A 347 -1.61 20.17 0.18
C ILE A 347 -2.21 19.01 -0.65
N ASN A 348 -3.41 18.56 -0.32
CA ASN A 348 -4.19 17.67 -1.18
C ASN A 348 -5.11 18.52 -2.07
N CYS A 349 -5.43 18.07 -3.28
CA CYS A 349 -6.33 18.80 -4.18
C CYS A 349 -7.72 18.13 -4.35
N PRO A 350 -8.69 18.36 -3.45
CA PRO A 350 -10.08 17.94 -3.63
C PRO A 350 -10.73 18.42 -4.94
N ALA A 351 -10.40 19.64 -5.39
CA ALA A 351 -10.93 20.18 -6.65
C ALA A 351 -10.45 19.38 -7.87
N CYS A 352 -9.15 19.09 -7.95
CA CYS A 352 -8.55 18.22 -8.97
C CYS A 352 -9.21 16.83 -8.94
N ARG A 353 -9.40 16.28 -7.74
CA ARG A 353 -10.08 15.00 -7.55
C ARG A 353 -11.52 15.04 -8.10
N ALA A 354 -12.31 16.05 -7.75
CA ALA A 354 -13.68 16.21 -8.22
C ALA A 354 -13.76 16.42 -9.75
N ALA A 355 -12.83 17.17 -10.33
CA ALA A 355 -12.78 17.44 -11.76
C ALA A 355 -12.36 16.22 -12.60
N PHE A 356 -11.45 15.38 -12.09
CA PHE A 356 -10.74 14.38 -12.90
C PHE A 356 -10.93 12.92 -12.47
N GLU A 357 -11.16 12.58 -11.19
CA GLU A 357 -11.18 11.19 -10.70
C GLU A 357 -12.19 10.32 -11.45
N ALA A 358 -13.42 10.79 -11.61
CA ALA A 358 -14.48 10.07 -12.32
C ALA A 358 -14.15 9.83 -13.81
N ILE A 359 -13.38 10.73 -14.43
CA ILE A 359 -12.96 10.63 -15.85
C ILE A 359 -11.87 9.58 -16.00
N LEU A 360 -10.85 9.62 -15.13
CA LEU A 360 -9.76 8.63 -15.12
C LEU A 360 -10.29 7.21 -14.83
N ILE A 361 -11.23 7.07 -13.89
CA ILE A 361 -11.90 5.79 -13.60
C ILE A 361 -12.71 5.31 -14.80
N LYS A 362 -13.52 6.18 -15.42
CA LYS A 362 -14.32 5.82 -16.62
C LYS A 362 -13.47 5.26 -17.76
N TYR A 363 -12.32 5.87 -18.02
CA TYR A 363 -11.40 5.45 -19.08
C TYR A 363 -10.30 4.47 -18.62
N LYS A 364 -10.40 3.97 -17.37
CA LYS A 364 -9.51 2.95 -16.78
C LYS A 364 -8.03 3.34 -16.85
N VAL A 365 -7.67 4.54 -16.39
CA VAL A 365 -6.26 4.97 -16.29
C VAL A 365 -5.54 4.10 -15.26
N ASP A 366 -4.36 3.59 -15.62
CA ASP A 366 -3.67 2.53 -14.87
C ASP A 366 -2.73 3.08 -13.80
N ILE A 367 -2.12 4.25 -14.05
CA ILE A 367 -1.17 4.91 -13.14
C ILE A 367 -1.48 6.40 -13.08
N TYR A 368 -1.52 6.94 -11.86
CA TYR A 368 -1.52 8.37 -11.58
C TYR A 368 -0.26 8.72 -10.76
N LEU A 369 0.44 9.79 -11.15
CA LEU A 369 1.67 10.27 -10.53
C LEU A 369 1.54 11.75 -10.14
N ALA A 370 2.10 12.11 -8.99
CA ALA A 370 2.06 13.44 -8.41
C ALA A 370 3.38 13.78 -7.69
N GLY A 371 3.62 15.08 -7.49
CA GLY A 371 4.66 15.66 -6.64
C GLY A 371 4.02 16.42 -5.48
N HIS A 372 4.39 17.69 -5.30
CA HIS A 372 3.86 18.69 -4.36
C HIS A 372 4.09 18.41 -2.86
N VAL A 373 4.14 17.14 -2.46
CA VAL A 373 4.39 16.74 -1.07
C VAL A 373 5.78 16.16 -1.01
N HIS A 374 6.66 16.82 -0.24
CA HIS A 374 8.10 16.53 -0.20
C HIS A 374 8.47 15.23 0.56
N TRP A 375 7.77 14.12 0.29
CA TRP A 375 8.04 12.76 0.76
C TRP A 375 7.57 11.72 -0.26
N TYR A 376 7.86 10.44 -0.03
CA TYR A 376 7.38 9.33 -0.87
C TYR A 376 6.34 8.50 -0.10
N GLU A 377 5.14 8.38 -0.64
CA GLU A 377 4.02 7.63 -0.04
C GLU A 377 3.54 6.50 -0.96
N ARG A 378 3.27 5.33 -0.37
CA ARG A 378 2.52 4.25 -1.03
C ARG A 378 1.75 3.41 -0.02
N ILE A 379 0.56 2.94 -0.39
CA ILE A 379 -0.36 2.24 0.50
C ILE A 379 0.17 0.83 0.85
N CYS A 380 0.08 0.46 2.13
CA CYS A 380 0.42 -0.88 2.64
C CYS A 380 -0.70 -1.89 2.35
N LEU A 381 -0.32 -3.08 1.83
CA LEU A 381 -1.27 -4.04 1.28
C LEU A 381 -1.87 -5.01 2.31
N ASN A 382 -1.17 -5.31 3.42
CA ASN A 382 -1.65 -6.32 4.37
C ASN A 382 -2.95 -5.90 5.08
N ALA A 383 -3.14 -4.60 5.33
CA ALA A 383 -4.40 -4.07 5.85
C ALA A 383 -5.58 -4.34 4.90
N ILE A 384 -5.37 -4.23 3.58
CA ILE A 384 -6.38 -4.55 2.55
C ILE A 384 -6.76 -6.02 2.65
N SER A 385 -5.78 -6.92 2.79
CA SER A 385 -6.00 -8.36 2.91
C SER A 385 -6.87 -8.74 4.11
N TRP A 386 -6.68 -8.08 5.25
CA TRP A 386 -7.49 -8.26 6.45
C TRP A 386 -8.90 -7.68 6.28
N THR A 387 -9.05 -6.53 5.62
CA THR A 387 -10.36 -5.97 5.27
C THR A 387 -11.15 -6.89 4.33
N VAL A 388 -10.52 -7.45 3.30
CA VAL A 388 -11.12 -8.43 2.39
C VAL A 388 -11.60 -9.67 3.14
N ALA A 389 -10.74 -10.28 3.95
CA ALA A 389 -11.08 -11.46 4.75
C ALA A 389 -12.25 -11.20 5.72
N SER A 390 -12.27 -10.05 6.39
CA SER A 390 -13.32 -9.67 7.33
C SER A 390 -14.65 -9.40 6.63
N THR A 391 -14.59 -8.79 5.43
CA THR A 391 -15.78 -8.56 4.57
C THR A 391 -16.38 -9.87 4.09
N ILE A 392 -15.55 -10.80 3.58
CA ILE A 392 -16.00 -12.14 3.16
C ILE A 392 -16.60 -12.89 4.37
N THR A 393 -15.95 -12.83 5.54
CA THR A 393 -16.49 -13.43 6.77
C THR A 393 -17.86 -12.87 7.12
N ALA A 394 -18.00 -11.54 7.17
CA ALA A 394 -19.23 -10.87 7.58
C ALA A 394 -20.41 -11.04 6.61
N LEU A 395 -20.13 -11.17 5.30
CA LEU A 395 -21.16 -11.31 4.27
C LEU A 395 -21.52 -12.76 3.94
N VAL A 396 -20.56 -13.69 4.04
CA VAL A 396 -20.69 -15.05 3.51
C VAL A 396 -20.73 -16.11 4.62
N PHE A 397 -19.65 -16.26 5.41
CA PHE A 397 -19.51 -17.41 6.32
C PHE A 397 -20.21 -17.22 7.67
N MET A 398 -20.09 -16.04 8.30
CA MET A 398 -20.71 -15.77 9.60
C MET A 398 -22.24 -15.94 9.60
N PRO A 399 -23.00 -15.48 8.57
CA PRO A 399 -24.43 -15.75 8.50
C PRO A 399 -24.78 -17.24 8.54
N LYS A 400 -24.04 -18.08 7.80
CA LYS A 400 -24.25 -19.53 7.75
C LYS A 400 -23.98 -20.23 9.08
N PHE A 401 -22.94 -19.84 9.82
CA PHE A 401 -22.71 -20.38 11.17
C PHE A 401 -23.84 -20.01 12.15
N ARG A 402 -24.42 -18.81 12.03
CA ARG A 402 -25.59 -18.39 12.82
C ARG A 402 -26.86 -19.15 12.44
N GLU A 403 -27.11 -19.31 11.15
CA GLU A 403 -28.25 -20.07 10.59
C GLU A 403 -28.28 -21.52 11.10
N MET A 404 -27.12 -22.17 11.18
CA MET A 404 -26.98 -23.56 11.66
C MET A 404 -26.95 -23.72 13.19
N ASN A 405 -26.92 -22.62 13.96
CA ASN A 405 -26.78 -22.58 15.42
C ASN A 405 -25.69 -23.49 16.02
N CYS A 406 -24.56 -23.66 15.31
CA CYS A 406 -23.47 -24.53 15.77
C CYS A 406 -22.73 -23.95 16.98
N THR A 407 -22.37 -24.79 17.96
CA THR A 407 -21.55 -24.37 19.12
C THR A 407 -20.07 -24.44 18.80
N SER A 408 -19.62 -25.53 18.15
CA SER A 408 -18.31 -25.65 17.49
C SER A 408 -18.46 -25.41 15.99
N ALA A 409 -17.57 -24.61 15.39
CA ALA A 409 -17.48 -24.43 13.95
C ALA A 409 -17.37 -25.77 13.19
N TYR A 410 -16.75 -26.78 13.82
CA TYR A 410 -16.46 -28.07 13.21
C TYR A 410 -17.69 -29.02 13.19
N GLU A 411 -18.79 -28.70 13.87
CA GLU A 411 -20.09 -29.36 13.70
C GLU A 411 -20.55 -29.33 12.23
N TYR A 412 -20.26 -28.26 11.51
CA TYR A 412 -20.54 -28.15 10.07
C TYR A 412 -19.92 -29.32 9.28
N LEU A 413 -18.70 -29.73 9.63
CA LEU A 413 -17.98 -30.78 8.90
C LEU A 413 -18.56 -32.17 9.16
N GLU A 414 -19.19 -32.40 10.32
CA GLU A 414 -19.97 -33.63 10.58
C GLU A 414 -21.32 -33.59 9.87
N LYS A 415 -22.01 -32.43 9.84
CA LYS A 415 -23.26 -32.24 9.08
C LYS A 415 -23.04 -32.41 7.56
N ARG A 416 -21.90 -31.95 7.02
CA ARG A 416 -21.60 -31.92 5.57
C ARG A 416 -20.87 -33.16 5.04
N PHE A 417 -20.04 -33.81 5.84
CA PHE A 417 -19.22 -34.95 5.40
C PHE A 417 -19.46 -36.18 6.27
N ASP A 418 -18.73 -36.31 7.38
CA ASP A 418 -19.02 -37.23 8.47
C ASP A 418 -18.22 -36.85 9.73
N ARG A 419 -18.45 -37.62 10.80
CA ARG A 419 -17.76 -37.52 12.09
C ARG A 419 -16.23 -37.47 11.99
N SER A 420 -15.63 -38.23 11.08
CA SER A 420 -14.17 -38.33 10.99
C SER A 420 -13.53 -37.02 10.54
N VAL A 421 -14.18 -36.30 9.61
CA VAL A 421 -13.73 -34.98 9.15
C VAL A 421 -13.82 -33.94 10.27
N ARG A 422 -14.92 -33.94 11.06
CA ARG A 422 -15.02 -33.11 12.27
C ARG A 422 -13.90 -33.41 13.26
N MET A 423 -13.71 -34.68 13.66
CA MET A 423 -12.67 -35.06 14.62
C MET A 423 -11.27 -34.63 14.16
N CYS A 424 -10.92 -34.85 12.89
CA CYS A 424 -9.63 -34.44 12.34
C CYS A 424 -9.44 -32.91 12.33
N ALA A 425 -10.46 -32.14 11.97
CA ALA A 425 -10.42 -30.68 12.01
C ALA A 425 -10.30 -30.16 13.46
N SER A 426 -11.09 -30.69 14.40
CA SER A 426 -11.06 -30.32 15.81
C SER A 426 -9.73 -30.67 16.49
N PHE A 427 -9.12 -31.81 16.16
CA PHE A 427 -7.76 -32.15 16.64
C PHE A 427 -6.68 -31.23 16.04
N ALA A 428 -6.72 -30.95 14.73
CA ALA A 428 -5.79 -30.04 14.10
C ALA A 428 -5.91 -28.60 14.64
N PHE A 429 -7.13 -28.13 14.89
CA PHE A 429 -7.40 -26.87 15.58
C PHE A 429 -6.87 -26.87 17.02
N SER A 430 -7.08 -27.96 17.76
CA SER A 430 -6.61 -28.09 19.15
C SER A 430 -5.09 -28.00 19.25
N PHE A 431 -4.39 -28.73 18.38
CA PHE A 431 -2.93 -28.70 18.26
C PHE A 431 -2.41 -27.33 17.80
N PHE A 432 -3.08 -26.71 16.82
CA PHE A 432 -2.81 -25.33 16.38
C PHE A 432 -2.90 -24.33 17.54
N MET A 433 -4.01 -24.32 18.27
CA MET A 433 -4.23 -23.35 19.35
C MET A 433 -3.27 -23.53 20.52
N LEU A 434 -2.92 -24.77 20.89
CA LEU A 434 -1.93 -25.02 21.95
C LEU A 434 -0.55 -24.43 21.60
N ILE A 435 -0.06 -24.68 20.38
CA ILE A 435 1.23 -24.13 19.94
C ILE A 435 1.13 -22.61 19.74
N TYR A 436 0.03 -22.11 19.18
CA TYR A 436 -0.17 -20.67 18.99
C TYR A 436 -0.19 -19.90 20.32
N MET A 437 -0.93 -20.40 21.33
CA MET A 437 -0.93 -19.80 22.67
C MET A 437 0.44 -19.85 23.34
N ALA A 438 1.23 -20.91 23.13
CA ALA A 438 2.60 -20.99 23.63
C ALA A 438 3.56 -19.98 22.94
N ILE A 439 3.42 -19.76 21.63
CA ILE A 439 4.13 -18.69 20.90
C ILE A 439 3.74 -17.31 21.45
N VAL A 440 2.45 -17.10 21.73
CA VAL A 440 1.94 -15.83 22.25
C VAL A 440 2.31 -15.60 23.72
N LEU A 441 2.47 -16.65 24.54
CA LEU A 441 2.93 -16.54 25.94
C LEU A 441 4.44 -16.24 26.04
N TYR A 442 5.24 -16.59 25.04
CA TYR A 442 6.68 -16.34 25.05
C TYR A 442 7.03 -14.85 24.90
N ALA A 443 6.36 -14.12 24.00
CA ALA A 443 6.61 -12.70 23.74
C ALA A 443 6.48 -11.76 24.98
N PRO A 444 5.42 -11.83 25.82
CA PRO A 444 5.30 -11.00 27.03
C PRO A 444 6.28 -11.44 28.13
N ALA A 445 6.61 -12.73 28.23
CA ALA A 445 7.61 -13.21 29.17
C ALA A 445 9.02 -12.73 28.80
N LEU A 446 9.34 -12.70 27.51
CA LEU A 446 10.56 -12.10 26.97
C LEU A 446 10.63 -10.60 27.27
N ALA A 447 9.52 -9.87 27.07
CA ALA A 447 9.44 -8.44 27.41
C ALA A 447 9.62 -8.18 28.91
N LEU A 448 8.91 -8.91 29.78
CA LEU A 448 9.05 -8.79 31.23
C LEU A 448 10.50 -9.05 31.67
N SER A 449 11.09 -10.15 31.20
CA SER A 449 12.47 -10.54 31.51
C SER A 449 13.48 -9.44 31.13
N GLN A 450 13.37 -8.86 29.94
CA GLN A 450 14.25 -7.76 29.48
C GLN A 450 14.05 -6.47 30.28
N THR A 451 12.81 -6.12 30.64
CA THR A 451 12.52 -4.87 31.38
C THR A 451 12.83 -4.91 32.88
N THR A 452 12.89 -6.11 33.49
CA THR A 452 13.00 -6.27 34.96
C THR A 452 14.22 -7.06 35.41
N GLY A 453 14.95 -7.70 34.49
CA GLY A 453 16.01 -8.66 34.84
C GLY A 453 15.50 -9.99 35.40
N LEU A 454 14.17 -10.20 35.51
CA LEU A 454 13.60 -11.47 35.96
C LEU A 454 13.96 -12.61 35.01
N ASN A 455 14.09 -13.82 35.56
CA ASN A 455 14.28 -15.03 34.77
C ASN A 455 13.08 -15.24 33.81
N ILE A 456 13.36 -15.59 32.55
CA ILE A 456 12.31 -15.75 31.53
C ILE A 456 11.32 -16.87 31.87
N TRP A 457 11.75 -17.97 32.51
CA TRP A 457 10.86 -19.05 32.90
C TRP A 457 9.95 -18.68 34.06
N LEU A 458 10.47 -17.90 35.04
CA LEU A 458 9.64 -17.29 36.08
C LEU A 458 8.62 -16.32 35.47
N SER A 459 9.00 -15.58 34.42
CA SER A 459 8.12 -14.69 33.68
C SER A 459 7.01 -15.46 32.94
N VAL A 460 7.35 -16.57 32.26
CA VAL A 460 6.36 -17.48 31.62
C VAL A 460 5.37 -18.03 32.64
N VAL A 461 5.85 -18.55 33.78
CA VAL A 461 4.99 -19.14 34.81
C VAL A 461 4.08 -18.09 35.45
N SER A 462 4.60 -16.93 35.84
CA SER A 462 3.80 -15.85 36.45
C SER A 462 2.68 -15.37 35.52
N ILE A 463 3.01 -15.09 34.25
CA ILE A 463 2.02 -14.61 33.26
C ILE A 463 1.02 -15.72 32.91
N GLY A 464 1.50 -16.96 32.74
CA GLY A 464 0.66 -18.11 32.41
C GLY A 464 -0.34 -18.48 33.51
N VAL A 465 0.09 -18.47 34.78
CA VAL A 465 -0.79 -18.70 35.94
C VAL A 465 -1.86 -17.62 36.06
N ILE A 466 -1.48 -16.34 35.98
CA ILE A 466 -2.43 -15.21 36.02
C ILE A 466 -3.47 -15.33 34.89
N CYS A 467 -3.00 -15.59 33.66
CA CYS A 467 -3.89 -15.72 32.50
C CYS A 467 -4.87 -16.89 32.64
N THR A 468 -4.37 -18.05 33.07
CA THR A 468 -5.16 -19.27 33.27
C THR A 468 -6.21 -19.10 34.36
N PHE A 469 -5.85 -18.42 35.46
CA PHE A 469 -6.75 -18.16 36.57
C PHE A 469 -7.96 -17.30 36.15
N TYR A 470 -7.77 -16.08 35.62
CA TYR A 470 -8.93 -15.23 35.31
C TYR A 470 -9.80 -15.82 34.19
N SER A 471 -9.18 -16.49 33.21
CA SER A 471 -9.89 -17.13 32.09
C SER A 471 -10.79 -18.27 32.55
N SER A 472 -10.28 -19.14 33.44
CA SER A 472 -11.04 -20.26 34.01
C SER A 472 -12.12 -19.81 35.00
N VAL A 473 -11.90 -18.72 35.74
CA VAL A 473 -12.92 -18.20 36.68
C VAL A 473 -14.08 -17.52 35.94
N GLY A 474 -13.78 -16.60 35.02
CA GLY A 474 -14.77 -15.67 34.45
C GLY A 474 -15.49 -16.13 33.17
N GLY A 475 -14.87 -16.98 32.36
CA GLY A 475 -15.43 -17.46 31.08
C GLY A 475 -15.69 -16.34 30.04
N MET A 476 -16.29 -16.71 28.91
CA MET A 476 -16.42 -15.84 27.72
C MET A 476 -16.99 -14.42 28.00
N LYS A 477 -17.98 -14.26 28.91
CA LYS A 477 -18.51 -12.92 29.24
C LYS A 477 -17.46 -12.02 29.90
N ALA A 478 -16.69 -12.54 30.85
CA ALA A 478 -15.62 -11.77 31.48
C ALA A 478 -14.46 -11.51 30.52
N VAL A 479 -14.09 -12.53 29.72
CA VAL A 479 -13.05 -12.42 28.68
C VAL A 479 -13.33 -11.26 27.73
N ILE A 480 -14.55 -11.17 27.18
CA ILE A 480 -14.94 -10.08 26.27
C ILE A 480 -14.79 -8.70 26.93
N TRP A 481 -15.15 -8.55 28.20
CA TRP A 481 -14.95 -7.28 28.92
C TRP A 481 -13.48 -6.97 29.18
N THR A 482 -12.67 -7.97 29.54
CA THR A 482 -11.21 -7.77 29.69
C THR A 482 -10.55 -7.39 28.37
N ASP A 483 -10.98 -7.98 27.26
CA ASP A 483 -10.44 -7.69 25.92
C ASP A 483 -10.67 -6.22 25.51
N VAL A 484 -11.84 -5.65 25.83
CA VAL A 484 -12.17 -4.26 25.52
C VAL A 484 -11.24 -3.28 26.25
N LEU A 485 -10.97 -3.52 27.53
CA LEU A 485 -10.00 -2.72 28.30
C LEU A 485 -8.57 -2.93 27.79
N GLN A 486 -8.19 -4.18 27.52
CA GLN A 486 -6.88 -4.55 26.98
C GLN A 486 -6.62 -3.91 25.60
N ALA A 487 -7.62 -3.81 24.73
CA ALA A 487 -7.51 -3.15 23.43
C ALA A 487 -7.13 -1.65 23.55
N ILE A 488 -7.69 -0.94 24.53
CA ILE A 488 -7.34 0.46 24.83
C ILE A 488 -5.89 0.55 25.30
N VAL A 489 -5.48 -0.32 26.23
CA VAL A 489 -4.11 -0.35 26.76
C VAL A 489 -3.08 -0.66 25.67
N ILE A 490 -3.38 -1.56 24.73
CA ILE A 490 -2.54 -1.83 23.55
C ILE A 490 -2.31 -0.56 22.73
N VAL A 491 -3.40 0.14 22.34
CA VAL A 491 -3.28 1.35 21.51
C VAL A 491 -2.49 2.44 22.24
N VAL A 492 -2.73 2.66 23.54
CA VAL A 492 -2.00 3.65 24.35
C VAL A 492 -0.51 3.31 24.45
N GLY A 493 -0.14 2.05 24.71
CA GLY A 493 1.27 1.65 24.81
C GLY A 493 2.02 1.70 23.49
N LEU A 494 1.39 1.31 22.38
CA LEU A 494 1.96 1.45 21.04
C LEU A 494 2.19 2.94 20.70
N LEU A 495 1.21 3.81 20.97
CA LEU A 495 1.34 5.25 20.74
C LEU A 495 2.43 5.89 21.61
N ALA A 496 2.55 5.50 22.89
CA ALA A 496 3.61 6.01 23.76
C ALA A 496 5.02 5.68 23.22
N ALA A 497 5.25 4.44 22.77
CA ALA A 497 6.50 4.02 22.15
C ALA A 497 6.78 4.75 20.82
N ILE A 498 5.76 4.96 19.99
CA ILE A 498 5.87 5.67 18.71
C ILE A 498 6.22 7.15 18.90
N ILE A 499 5.51 7.83 19.80
CA ILE A 499 5.69 9.27 20.09
C ILE A 499 7.10 9.52 20.62
N GLN A 500 7.53 8.78 21.65
CA GLN A 500 8.88 8.91 22.18
C GLN A 500 9.94 8.51 21.15
N GLY A 501 9.72 7.45 20.38
CA GLY A 501 10.67 7.00 19.36
C GLY A 501 10.90 8.04 18.25
N PHE A 502 9.85 8.75 17.83
CA PHE A 502 10.03 9.89 16.92
C PHE A 502 10.70 11.10 17.59
N ILE A 503 10.48 11.35 18.89
CA ILE A 503 11.21 12.40 19.62
C ILE A 503 12.71 12.07 19.67
N ALA A 504 13.07 10.85 20.06
CA ALA A 504 14.45 10.38 20.15
C ALA A 504 15.19 10.39 18.79
N LEU A 505 14.45 10.22 17.69
CA LEU A 505 14.96 10.29 16.31
C LEU A 505 15.04 11.70 15.71
N GLY A 506 14.68 12.76 16.45
CA GLY A 506 14.61 14.12 15.90
C GLY A 506 13.46 14.33 14.90
N GLY A 507 12.44 13.47 14.94
CA GLY A 507 11.18 13.59 14.20
C GLY A 507 10.92 12.50 13.16
N PHE A 508 9.63 12.33 12.83
CA PHE A 508 9.11 11.38 11.83
C PHE A 508 9.90 11.37 10.50
N ARG A 509 10.20 12.56 9.96
CA ARG A 509 10.91 12.70 8.68
C ARG A 509 12.30 12.07 8.70
N GLN A 510 13.02 12.17 9.83
CA GLN A 510 14.35 11.60 9.98
C GLN A 510 14.29 10.07 10.08
N ALA A 511 13.33 9.53 10.84
CA ALA A 511 13.09 8.09 10.93
C ALA A 511 12.86 7.45 9.54
N PHE A 512 11.96 8.03 8.75
CA PHE A 512 11.67 7.57 7.38
C PHE A 512 12.85 7.79 6.41
N SER A 513 13.60 8.88 6.57
CA SER A 513 14.83 9.15 5.80
C SER A 513 15.90 8.08 6.02
N ILE A 514 16.12 7.66 7.26
CA ILE A 514 17.07 6.59 7.62
C ILE A 514 16.57 5.23 7.11
N ALA A 515 15.31 4.88 7.38
CA ALA A 515 14.72 3.61 6.93
C ALA A 515 14.66 3.46 5.39
N SER A 516 14.47 4.57 4.66
CA SER A 516 14.56 4.61 3.20
C SER A 516 15.99 4.37 2.69
N LYS A 517 16.99 5.08 3.25
CA LYS A 517 18.43 4.85 2.94
C LYS A 517 18.87 3.42 3.23
N GLY A 518 18.37 2.84 4.32
CA GLY A 518 18.60 1.45 4.73
C GLY A 518 17.83 0.40 3.91
N GLY A 519 17.12 0.81 2.86
CA GLY A 519 16.36 -0.07 1.97
C GLY A 519 15.20 -0.81 2.63
N ARG A 520 14.71 -0.34 3.78
CA ARG A 520 13.65 -1.00 4.58
C ARG A 520 12.25 -0.67 4.11
N ILE A 521 12.06 0.50 3.51
CA ILE A 521 10.78 0.94 2.94
C ILE A 521 10.68 0.39 1.51
N GLN A 522 10.35 -0.90 1.39
CA GLN A 522 10.16 -1.59 0.11
C GLN A 522 8.69 -1.74 -0.23
N PHE A 523 8.35 -1.49 -1.49
CA PHE A 523 6.95 -1.42 -1.95
C PHE A 523 6.78 -2.04 -3.34
N ASP A 524 7.79 -1.91 -4.20
CA ASP A 524 7.91 -2.32 -5.60
C ASP A 524 8.05 -3.84 -5.83
N SER A 525 7.96 -4.67 -4.80
CA SER A 525 8.00 -6.14 -4.89
C SER A 525 6.72 -6.74 -5.51
N VAL A 526 6.53 -6.59 -6.83
CA VAL A 526 5.35 -7.10 -7.59
C VAL A 526 5.58 -8.51 -8.17
N SER A 527 6.60 -9.24 -7.69
CA SER A 527 6.95 -10.58 -8.23
C SER A 527 5.90 -11.65 -7.90
N PHE A 528 5.66 -12.55 -8.85
CA PHE A 528 4.87 -13.78 -8.66
C PHE A 528 5.70 -14.98 -8.18
N ASP A 529 7.04 -14.85 -8.05
CA ASP A 529 7.89 -15.93 -7.56
C ASP A 529 7.52 -16.31 -6.10
N PRO A 530 7.03 -17.54 -5.84
CA PRO A 530 6.53 -17.90 -4.51
C PRO A 530 7.63 -18.01 -3.45
N ARG A 531 8.92 -18.01 -3.84
CA ARG A 531 10.07 -18.03 -2.93
C ARG A 531 10.41 -16.65 -2.38
N VAL A 532 9.93 -15.57 -3.01
CA VAL A 532 10.14 -14.22 -2.50
C VAL A 532 9.28 -14.02 -1.24
N ARG A 533 9.95 -13.72 -0.12
CA ARG A 533 9.36 -13.66 1.22
C ARG A 533 8.08 -12.82 1.29
N HIS A 534 8.10 -11.61 0.72
CA HIS A 534 6.95 -10.71 0.65
C HIS A 534 6.85 -10.06 -0.73
N THR A 535 5.72 -10.25 -1.39
CA THR A 535 5.35 -9.61 -2.66
C THR A 535 3.90 -9.10 -2.59
N VAL A 536 3.53 -8.20 -3.50
CA VAL A 536 2.13 -7.74 -3.68
C VAL A 536 1.16 -8.92 -3.70
N TRP A 537 1.49 -9.96 -4.46
CA TRP A 537 0.60 -11.10 -4.70
C TRP A 537 0.53 -12.06 -3.50
N CYS A 538 1.65 -12.36 -2.84
CA CYS A 538 1.61 -13.22 -1.66
C CYS A 538 0.95 -12.53 -0.45
N LEU A 539 1.06 -11.20 -0.35
CA LEU A 539 0.37 -10.42 0.69
C LEU A 539 -1.13 -10.30 0.42
N LEU A 540 -1.56 -10.09 -0.83
CA LEU A 540 -2.98 -10.01 -1.17
C LEU A 540 -3.65 -11.39 -1.12
N ILE A 541 -3.11 -12.40 -1.81
CA ILE A 541 -3.73 -13.74 -1.87
C ILE A 541 -3.49 -14.50 -0.55
N GLY A 542 -2.22 -14.73 -0.23
CA GLY A 542 -1.82 -15.47 0.98
C GLY A 542 -2.25 -14.78 2.27
N GLY A 543 -2.07 -13.46 2.38
CA GLY A 543 -2.52 -12.68 3.53
C GLY A 543 -4.05 -12.67 3.69
N SER A 544 -4.83 -12.58 2.60
CA SER A 544 -6.30 -12.65 2.72
C SER A 544 -6.76 -14.03 3.13
N MET A 545 -6.13 -15.09 2.61
CA MET A 545 -6.44 -16.46 2.98
C MET A 545 -6.04 -16.76 4.44
N ASN A 546 -4.89 -16.27 4.91
CA ASN A 546 -4.50 -16.36 6.33
C ASN A 546 -5.51 -15.64 7.24
N ALA A 547 -5.86 -14.39 6.92
CA ALA A 547 -6.84 -13.63 7.70
C ALA A 547 -8.25 -14.26 7.64
N LEU A 548 -8.63 -14.88 6.51
CA LEU A 548 -9.91 -15.57 6.35
C LEU A 548 -9.95 -16.89 7.11
N SER A 549 -8.83 -17.63 7.22
CA SER A 549 -8.73 -18.79 8.10
C SER A 549 -8.94 -18.41 9.57
N THR A 550 -8.42 -17.24 9.97
CA THR A 550 -8.59 -16.68 11.32
C THR A 550 -10.02 -16.20 11.58
N TYR A 551 -10.64 -15.40 10.71
CA TYR A 551 -11.96 -14.83 10.98
C TYR A 551 -13.14 -15.74 10.57
N GLY A 552 -12.97 -16.54 9.52
CA GLY A 552 -14.02 -17.42 8.99
C GLY A 552 -14.18 -18.72 9.77
N PHE A 553 -13.07 -19.39 10.14
CA PHE A 553 -13.09 -20.82 10.51
C PHE A 553 -12.35 -21.17 11.81
N ASN A 554 -11.73 -20.20 12.48
CA ASN A 554 -11.14 -20.39 13.80
C ASN A 554 -12.21 -20.21 14.88
N GLN A 555 -12.38 -21.20 15.75
CA GLN A 555 -13.39 -21.16 16.82
C GLN A 555 -13.33 -19.90 17.69
N THR A 556 -12.14 -19.32 17.92
CA THR A 556 -12.00 -18.07 18.72
C THR A 556 -12.72 -16.87 18.15
N GLN A 557 -12.93 -16.83 16.83
CA GLN A 557 -13.69 -15.76 16.16
C GLN A 557 -15.14 -16.19 15.93
N VAL A 558 -15.38 -17.45 15.55
CA VAL A 558 -16.73 -18.02 15.37
C VAL A 558 -17.55 -17.86 16.67
N GLN A 559 -16.99 -18.27 17.80
CA GLN A 559 -17.67 -18.20 19.10
C GLN A 559 -18.05 -16.75 19.48
N ARG A 560 -17.18 -15.76 19.18
CA ARG A 560 -17.46 -14.34 19.45
C ARG A 560 -18.66 -13.82 18.70
N TYR A 561 -18.76 -14.08 17.39
CA TYR A 561 -19.89 -13.57 16.60
C TYR A 561 -21.19 -14.38 16.78
N MET A 562 -21.10 -15.62 17.29
CA MET A 562 -22.26 -16.37 17.77
C MET A 562 -22.82 -15.77 19.08
N CYS A 563 -21.97 -15.28 20.00
CA CYS A 563 -22.41 -14.61 21.23
C CYS A 563 -23.14 -13.27 21.02
N VAL A 564 -23.12 -12.67 19.83
CA VAL A 564 -23.82 -11.40 19.55
C VAL A 564 -25.31 -11.64 19.29
N ARG A 565 -26.21 -10.90 19.96
CA ARG A 565 -27.67 -11.09 19.86
C ARG A 565 -28.20 -11.08 18.41
N THR A 566 -27.74 -10.17 17.55
CA THR A 566 -28.27 -10.00 16.19
C THR A 566 -27.20 -10.16 15.11
N THR A 567 -27.59 -10.70 13.95
CA THR A 567 -26.72 -10.84 12.78
C THR A 567 -26.20 -9.49 12.27
N ARG A 568 -26.99 -8.40 12.40
CA ARG A 568 -26.53 -7.03 12.10
C ARG A 568 -25.40 -6.60 13.04
N GLY A 569 -25.55 -6.83 14.35
CA GLY A 569 -24.50 -6.55 15.34
C GLY A 569 -23.23 -7.38 15.08
N ALA A 570 -23.38 -8.65 14.69
CA ALA A 570 -22.24 -9.50 14.32
C ALA A 570 -21.48 -8.98 13.08
N LYS A 571 -22.19 -8.49 12.04
CA LYS A 571 -21.55 -7.82 10.90
C LYS A 571 -20.80 -6.55 11.34
N GLN A 572 -21.43 -5.71 12.16
CA GLN A 572 -20.81 -4.48 12.68
C GLN A 572 -19.55 -4.78 13.51
N ALA A 573 -19.59 -5.77 14.39
CA ALA A 573 -18.43 -6.19 15.20
C ALA A 573 -17.25 -6.63 14.32
N LEU A 574 -17.49 -7.42 13.26
CA LEU A 574 -16.44 -7.85 12.32
C LEU A 574 -15.79 -6.67 11.58
N PHE A 575 -16.58 -5.68 11.14
CA PHE A 575 -16.06 -4.48 10.47
C PHE A 575 -15.29 -3.55 11.43
N ILE A 576 -15.76 -3.37 12.67
CA ILE A 576 -15.06 -2.60 13.72
C ILE A 576 -13.71 -3.26 14.04
N ASN A 577 -13.70 -4.59 14.20
CA ASN A 577 -12.47 -5.38 14.35
C ASN A 577 -11.52 -5.20 13.15
N ALA A 578 -12.02 -5.17 11.91
CA ALA A 578 -11.19 -5.01 10.73
C ALA A 578 -10.45 -3.67 10.72
N VAL A 579 -11.13 -2.59 11.14
CA VAL A 579 -10.52 -1.25 11.29
C VAL A 579 -9.51 -1.24 12.44
N GLY A 580 -9.86 -1.80 13.61
CA GLY A 580 -8.95 -1.89 14.76
C GLY A 580 -7.67 -2.69 14.46
N ALA A 581 -7.80 -3.84 13.80
CA ALA A 581 -6.67 -4.65 13.36
C ALA A 581 -5.78 -3.91 12.35
N ALA A 582 -6.38 -3.20 11.38
CA ALA A 582 -5.63 -2.37 10.44
C ALA A 582 -4.83 -1.26 11.16
N ILE A 583 -5.43 -0.57 12.14
CA ILE A 583 -4.75 0.44 12.96
C ILE A 583 -3.56 -0.18 13.70
N ILE A 584 -3.75 -1.29 14.42
CA ILE A 584 -2.69 -1.96 15.19
C ILE A 584 -1.55 -2.41 14.26
N ILE A 585 -1.85 -3.01 13.10
CA ILE A 585 -0.85 -3.42 12.09
C ILE A 585 -0.02 -2.21 11.61
N TRP A 586 -0.65 -1.05 11.38
CA TRP A 586 0.06 0.17 11.00
C TRP A 586 0.93 0.71 12.14
N LEU A 587 0.45 0.73 13.38
CA LEU A 587 1.25 1.15 14.55
C LEU A 587 2.47 0.24 14.75
N SER A 588 2.30 -1.09 14.66
CA SER A 588 3.42 -2.04 14.71
C SER A 588 4.42 -1.86 13.57
N ALA A 589 3.96 -1.51 12.36
CA ALA A 589 4.84 -1.21 11.23
C ALA A 589 5.65 0.09 11.44
N LEU A 590 5.04 1.13 12.02
CA LEU A 590 5.73 2.37 12.39
C LEU A 590 6.81 2.11 13.46
N ILE A 591 6.53 1.26 14.45
CA ILE A 591 7.53 0.83 15.44
C ILE A 591 8.70 0.12 14.75
N GLY A 592 8.44 -0.78 13.79
CA GLY A 592 9.51 -1.42 13.00
C GLY A 592 10.41 -0.44 12.24
N ILE A 593 9.85 0.68 11.75
CA ILE A 593 10.61 1.77 11.12
C ILE A 593 11.44 2.53 12.16
N ILE A 594 10.88 2.86 13.32
CA ILE A 594 11.57 3.54 14.43
C ILE A 594 12.74 2.69 14.93
N LEU A 595 12.53 1.40 15.22
CA LEU A 595 13.56 0.50 15.74
C LEU A 595 14.75 0.40 14.80
N TYR A 596 14.51 0.26 13.49
CA TYR A 596 15.60 0.26 12.51
C TYR A 596 16.30 1.62 12.41
N ALA A 597 15.54 2.72 12.41
CA ALA A 597 16.11 4.05 12.27
C ALA A 597 16.96 4.47 13.48
N TYR A 598 16.60 4.01 14.68
CA TYR A 598 17.31 4.29 15.92
C TYR A 598 18.60 3.48 16.04
N TYR A 599 18.55 2.19 15.70
CA TYR A 599 19.71 1.29 15.70
C TYR A 599 20.41 1.20 14.33
N ALA A 600 20.30 2.22 13.49
CA ALA A 600 20.81 2.18 12.12
C ALA A 600 22.34 2.07 12.02
N ASP A 601 23.06 2.73 12.94
CA ASP A 601 24.53 2.76 13.02
C ASP A 601 25.11 1.78 14.07
N CYS A 602 24.26 1.26 14.97
CA CYS A 602 24.59 0.23 15.94
C CYS A 602 23.39 -0.70 16.20
N ASP A 603 23.38 -1.87 15.53
CA ASP A 603 22.34 -2.90 15.69
C ASP A 603 22.60 -3.76 16.94
N PRO A 604 21.71 -3.75 17.95
CA PRO A 604 21.97 -4.40 19.25
C PRO A 604 22.04 -5.92 19.16
N TYR A 605 21.45 -6.55 18.14
CA TYR A 605 21.50 -7.99 17.92
C TYR A 605 22.82 -8.47 17.31
N THR A 606 23.36 -7.69 16.36
CA THR A 606 24.68 -7.93 15.77
C THR A 606 25.79 -7.58 16.77
N ALA A 607 25.61 -6.51 17.55
CA ALA A 607 26.50 -6.07 18.63
C ALA A 607 26.43 -6.92 19.92
N LYS A 608 25.52 -7.91 20.01
CA LYS A 608 25.32 -8.80 21.17
C LYS A 608 24.85 -8.13 22.47
N HIS A 609 24.24 -6.95 22.38
CA HIS A 609 23.45 -6.39 23.47
C HIS A 609 22.13 -7.15 23.70
N VAL A 610 21.57 -7.75 22.65
CA VAL A 610 20.46 -8.72 22.74
C VAL A 610 20.82 -10.07 22.12
N SER A 611 20.26 -11.15 22.65
CA SER A 611 20.52 -12.53 22.20
C SER A 611 19.55 -13.02 21.12
N ASP A 612 18.33 -12.46 21.07
CA ASP A 612 17.36 -12.69 19.99
C ASP A 612 16.90 -11.36 19.35
N ILE A 613 16.40 -11.43 18.12
CA ILE A 613 15.87 -10.30 17.35
C ILE A 613 14.53 -9.84 17.95
N ASP A 614 13.73 -10.75 18.48
CA ASP A 614 12.43 -10.41 19.06
C ASP A 614 12.57 -9.71 20.44
N GLN A 615 13.80 -9.61 20.99
CA GLN A 615 14.13 -8.78 22.16
C GLN A 615 14.35 -7.29 21.82
N ILE A 616 14.56 -6.92 20.55
CA ILE A 616 14.95 -5.55 20.16
C ILE A 616 13.89 -4.50 20.58
N PHE A 617 12.60 -4.83 20.53
CA PHE A 617 11.55 -3.88 20.92
C PHE A 617 11.46 -3.68 22.45
N PRO A 618 11.43 -4.73 23.31
CA PRO A 618 11.60 -4.56 24.75
C PRO A 618 12.90 -3.83 25.14
N TYR A 619 14.01 -4.11 24.46
CA TYR A 619 15.29 -3.43 24.70
C TYR A 619 15.19 -1.93 24.40
N PHE A 620 14.68 -1.56 23.22
CA PHE A 620 14.40 -0.17 22.84
C PHE A 620 13.54 0.59 23.85
N VAL A 621 12.53 -0.06 24.44
CA VAL A 621 11.70 0.58 25.46
C VAL A 621 12.53 0.91 26.71
N MET A 622 13.43 0.03 27.14
CA MET A 622 14.31 0.35 28.28
C MET A 622 15.37 1.40 27.92
N ASP A 623 15.87 1.39 26.69
CA ASP A 623 16.84 2.37 26.17
C ASP A 623 16.25 3.79 26.08
N VAL A 624 14.97 3.90 25.65
CA VAL A 624 14.34 5.17 25.23
C VAL A 624 13.21 5.65 26.16
N LEU A 625 12.74 4.84 27.12
CA LEU A 625 11.66 5.22 28.07
C LEU A 625 12.01 5.01 29.56
N SER A 626 13.19 4.49 29.92
CA SER A 626 13.54 4.24 31.34
C SER A 626 13.69 5.50 32.18
N ASP A 627 14.02 6.64 31.56
CA ASP A 627 14.03 7.97 32.17
C ASP A 627 12.62 8.40 32.65
N LYS A 628 11.59 7.97 31.92
CA LYS A 628 10.20 8.40 32.09
C LYS A 628 9.40 7.41 32.92
N LYS A 629 9.52 7.56 34.25
CA LYS A 629 8.77 6.83 35.28
C LYS A 629 7.32 6.57 34.84
N GLY A 630 6.94 5.30 34.75
CA GLY A 630 5.61 4.84 34.35
C GLY A 630 5.49 4.39 32.89
N LEU A 631 6.22 4.99 31.93
CA LEU A 631 6.08 4.63 30.51
C LEU A 631 6.53 3.19 30.18
N PRO A 632 7.62 2.63 30.75
CA PRO A 632 7.95 1.21 30.58
C PRO A 632 6.88 0.27 31.16
N GLY A 633 6.19 0.70 32.23
CA GLY A 633 5.06 -0.03 32.81
C GLY A 633 3.83 -0.04 31.88
N ILE A 634 3.56 1.07 31.21
CA ILE A 634 2.51 1.18 30.18
C ILE A 634 2.83 0.29 28.97
N PHE A 635 4.10 0.22 28.54
CA PHE A 635 4.53 -0.73 27.51
C PHE A 635 4.31 -2.19 27.94
N LEU A 636 4.74 -2.58 29.16
CA LEU A 636 4.50 -3.94 29.66
C LEU A 636 3.01 -4.27 29.72
N ALA A 637 2.19 -3.35 30.23
CA ALA A 637 0.74 -3.50 30.25
C ALA A 637 0.16 -3.70 28.83
N CYS A 638 0.69 -3.01 27.82
CA CYS A 638 0.33 -3.20 26.40
C CYS A 638 0.73 -4.58 25.85
N VAL A 639 1.98 -5.02 26.04
CA VAL A 639 2.44 -6.35 25.55
C VAL A 639 1.68 -7.48 26.26
N PHE A 640 1.41 -7.33 27.56
CA PHE A 640 0.59 -8.26 28.31
C PHE A 640 -0.84 -8.26 27.77
N SER A 641 -1.47 -7.10 27.59
CA SER A 641 -2.84 -6.98 27.09
C SER A 641 -3.08 -7.70 25.76
N GLY A 642 -2.17 -7.59 24.80
CA GLY A 642 -2.29 -8.31 23.50
C GLY A 642 -2.11 -9.83 23.62
N SER A 643 -1.33 -10.27 24.61
CA SER A 643 -1.03 -11.69 24.82
C SER A 643 -2.13 -12.38 25.64
N LEU A 644 -2.59 -11.72 26.70
CA LEU A 644 -3.61 -12.20 27.63
C LEU A 644 -4.97 -12.37 26.94
N SER A 645 -5.46 -11.37 26.19
CA SER A 645 -6.68 -11.47 25.37
C SER A 645 -6.65 -12.62 24.37
N THR A 646 -5.49 -12.92 23.80
CA THR A 646 -5.33 -14.02 22.84
C THR A 646 -5.36 -15.39 23.54
N ILE A 647 -4.67 -15.53 24.67
CA ILE A 647 -4.62 -16.80 25.43
C ILE A 647 -5.96 -17.08 26.11
N SER A 648 -6.63 -16.09 26.70
CA SER A 648 -7.96 -16.25 27.31
C SER A 648 -9.01 -16.73 26.30
N SER A 649 -9.02 -16.13 25.11
CA SER A 649 -9.82 -16.56 23.96
C SER A 649 -9.53 -18.01 23.60
N GLY A 650 -8.24 -18.35 23.46
CA GLY A 650 -7.81 -19.67 23.03
C GLY A 650 -8.18 -20.76 24.05
N LEU A 651 -7.98 -20.52 25.34
CA LEU A 651 -8.35 -21.46 26.41
C LEU A 651 -9.86 -21.71 26.43
N ASN A 652 -10.69 -20.66 26.40
CA ASN A 652 -12.15 -20.79 26.42
C ASN A 652 -12.68 -21.53 25.16
N SER A 653 -12.17 -21.17 23.98
CA SER A 653 -12.60 -21.79 22.72
C SER A 653 -12.11 -23.23 22.56
N LEU A 654 -10.91 -23.54 23.08
CA LEU A 654 -10.37 -24.89 23.08
C LEU A 654 -11.08 -25.80 24.10
N ALA A 655 -11.42 -25.29 25.29
CA ALA A 655 -12.27 -25.99 26.24
C ALA A 655 -13.65 -26.30 25.64
N ALA A 656 -14.25 -25.36 24.89
CA ALA A 656 -15.50 -25.59 24.17
C ALA A 656 -15.38 -26.70 23.10
N VAL A 657 -14.33 -26.68 22.26
CA VAL A 657 -14.06 -27.73 21.26
C VAL A 657 -13.82 -29.10 21.91
N ILE A 658 -13.06 -29.16 23.01
CA ILE A 658 -12.82 -30.41 23.74
C ILE A 658 -14.11 -30.96 24.34
N ILE A 659 -15.04 -30.11 24.79
CA ILE A 659 -16.33 -30.56 25.32
C ILE A 659 -17.28 -31.02 24.22
N GLU A 660 -17.51 -30.19 23.19
CA GLU A 660 -18.51 -30.49 22.14
C GLU A 660 -18.04 -31.54 21.13
N ASP A 661 -16.83 -31.39 20.58
CA ASP A 661 -16.34 -32.25 19.50
C ASP A 661 -15.75 -33.56 20.04
N ILE A 662 -14.94 -33.47 21.10
CA ILE A 662 -14.13 -34.59 21.59
C ILE A 662 -14.88 -35.36 22.70
N TYR A 663 -15.26 -34.72 23.81
CA TYR A 663 -15.86 -35.42 24.95
C TYR A 663 -17.28 -35.91 24.64
N LYS A 664 -18.23 -35.01 24.37
CA LYS A 664 -19.61 -35.39 24.03
C LYS A 664 -19.63 -36.28 22.78
N GLY A 665 -18.75 -35.99 21.82
CA GLY A 665 -18.61 -36.74 20.59
C GLY A 665 -18.14 -38.19 20.76
N LEU A 666 -17.08 -38.44 21.52
CA LEU A 666 -16.58 -39.79 21.78
C LEU A 666 -17.47 -40.55 22.76
N MET A 667 -17.94 -39.89 23.83
CA MET A 667 -18.69 -40.53 24.92
C MET A 667 -20.17 -40.72 24.61
N ARG A 668 -20.72 -40.05 23.59
CA ARG A 668 -22.15 -40.03 23.19
C ARG A 668 -23.10 -39.71 24.35
N LYS A 669 -22.67 -38.88 25.30
CA LYS A 669 -23.44 -38.49 26.49
C LYS A 669 -23.62 -36.98 26.54
N THR A 670 -24.86 -36.55 26.83
CA THR A 670 -25.16 -35.17 27.23
C THR A 670 -24.59 -34.90 28.62
N ILE A 671 -24.34 -33.62 28.90
CA ILE A 671 -23.83 -33.11 30.18
C ILE A 671 -24.81 -32.03 30.62
N SER A 672 -25.12 -31.92 31.91
CA SER A 672 -25.90 -30.78 32.43
C SER A 672 -25.05 -29.49 32.40
N ASP A 673 -25.69 -28.34 32.22
CA ASP A 673 -25.00 -27.06 32.02
C ASP A 673 -24.02 -26.71 33.15
N GLU A 674 -24.35 -27.03 34.41
CA GLU A 674 -23.46 -26.87 35.55
C GLU A 674 -22.18 -27.71 35.43
N ARG A 675 -22.32 -28.98 35.04
CA ARG A 675 -21.20 -29.92 34.87
C ARG A 675 -20.38 -29.56 33.62
N GLN A 676 -21.02 -29.06 32.56
CA GLN A 676 -20.33 -28.51 31.39
C GLN A 676 -19.56 -27.22 31.75
N GLY A 677 -20.15 -26.34 32.56
CA GLY A 677 -19.48 -25.17 33.10
C GLY A 677 -18.23 -25.56 33.90
N LEU A 678 -18.37 -26.46 34.87
CA LEU A 678 -17.26 -26.97 35.68
C LEU A 678 -16.18 -27.65 34.82
N ALA A 679 -16.56 -28.51 33.88
CA ALA A 679 -15.62 -29.15 32.95
C ALA A 679 -14.85 -28.12 32.12
N SER A 680 -15.49 -27.05 31.66
CA SER A 680 -14.82 -25.98 30.91
C SER A 680 -13.76 -25.26 31.74
N LYS A 681 -14.02 -25.03 33.04
CA LYS A 681 -13.03 -24.47 33.97
C LYS A 681 -11.85 -25.42 34.17
N ILE A 682 -12.11 -26.71 34.41
CA ILE A 682 -11.08 -27.73 34.61
C ILE A 682 -10.20 -27.88 33.34
N PHE A 683 -10.81 -27.99 32.16
CA PHE A 683 -10.05 -28.02 30.90
C PHE A 683 -9.24 -26.73 30.69
N SER A 684 -9.80 -25.55 30.96
CA SER A 684 -9.04 -24.29 30.86
C SER A 684 -7.79 -24.28 31.73
N ILE A 685 -7.85 -24.84 32.95
CA ILE A 685 -6.70 -24.96 33.86
C ILE A 685 -5.66 -25.95 33.31
N ILE A 686 -6.08 -27.14 32.88
CA ILE A 686 -5.18 -28.16 32.31
C ILE A 686 -4.48 -27.62 31.06
N LEU A 687 -5.23 -26.99 30.16
CA LEU A 687 -4.72 -26.39 28.92
C LEU A 687 -3.74 -25.25 29.20
N GLY A 688 -3.99 -24.42 30.21
CA GLY A 688 -3.04 -23.40 30.66
C GLY A 688 -1.70 -24.00 31.12
N GLY A 689 -1.75 -25.10 31.88
CA GLY A 689 -0.57 -25.88 32.24
C GLY A 689 0.20 -26.42 31.02
N VAL A 690 -0.51 -26.99 30.05
CA VAL A 690 0.08 -27.49 28.79
C VAL A 690 0.69 -26.35 27.96
N VAL A 691 0.05 -25.18 27.89
CA VAL A 691 0.59 -23.99 27.19
C VAL A 691 1.88 -23.50 27.85
N MET A 692 1.96 -23.45 29.19
CA MET A 692 3.20 -23.10 29.89
C MET A 692 4.34 -24.09 29.59
N LEU A 693 4.05 -25.40 29.56
CA LEU A 693 5.04 -26.42 29.21
C LEU A 693 5.48 -26.32 27.73
N LEU A 694 4.55 -26.14 26.80
CA LEU A 694 4.85 -26.00 25.37
C LEU A 694 5.61 -24.71 25.05
N THR A 695 5.49 -23.67 25.87
CA THR A 695 6.28 -22.43 25.73
C THR A 695 7.79 -22.69 25.78
N TYR A 696 8.22 -23.69 26.56
CA TYR A 696 9.62 -24.14 26.57
C TYR A 696 10.05 -24.69 25.20
N VAL A 697 9.26 -25.61 24.63
CA VAL A 697 9.52 -26.22 23.31
C VAL A 697 9.51 -25.17 22.18
N VAL A 698 8.59 -24.21 22.26
CA VAL A 698 8.44 -23.13 21.29
C VAL A 698 9.65 -22.19 21.24
N SER A 699 10.35 -21.99 22.36
CA SER A 699 11.53 -21.11 22.42
C SER A 699 12.65 -21.50 21.43
N PHE A 700 12.69 -22.76 20.98
CA PHE A 700 13.67 -23.26 20.00
C PHE A 700 13.30 -23.02 18.53
N LEU A 701 12.09 -22.54 18.22
CA LEU A 701 11.65 -22.32 16.82
C LEU A 701 12.34 -21.10 16.15
N GLY A 702 12.98 -20.25 16.94
CA GLY A 702 13.46 -18.93 16.54
C GLY A 702 12.31 -17.93 16.41
N SER A 703 12.49 -16.90 15.58
CA SER A 703 11.61 -15.72 15.58
C SER A 703 10.10 -16.03 15.57
N ILE A 704 9.45 -15.55 16.64
CA ILE A 704 8.07 -15.74 17.09
C ILE A 704 7.09 -15.46 15.95
N LEU A 705 7.24 -14.34 15.26
CA LEU A 705 6.35 -13.93 14.16
C LEU A 705 6.41 -14.92 12.98
N ASN A 706 7.58 -15.48 12.69
CA ASN A 706 7.73 -16.46 11.60
C ASN A 706 7.14 -17.81 11.99
N ALA A 707 7.30 -18.23 13.24
CA ALA A 707 6.68 -19.45 13.77
C ALA A 707 5.15 -19.33 13.72
N ALA A 708 4.57 -18.24 14.25
CA ALA A 708 3.14 -17.98 14.24
C ALA A 708 2.54 -18.00 12.82
N LEU A 709 3.07 -17.20 11.90
CA LEU A 709 2.53 -17.08 10.54
C LEU A 709 2.70 -18.37 9.71
N SER A 710 3.73 -19.17 9.97
CA SER A 710 3.87 -20.49 9.36
C SER A 710 2.82 -21.48 9.90
N LEU A 711 2.51 -21.41 11.20
CA LEU A 711 1.57 -22.31 11.87
C LEU A 711 0.12 -22.14 11.35
N PHE A 712 -0.30 -20.89 11.08
CA PHE A 712 -1.56 -20.61 10.36
C PHE A 712 -1.59 -21.34 9.02
N GLY A 713 -0.50 -21.22 8.24
CA GLY A 713 -0.29 -21.93 6.98
C GLY A 713 -0.49 -23.44 7.07
N VAL A 714 0.21 -24.07 8.01
CA VAL A 714 0.31 -25.53 8.10
C VAL A 714 -0.95 -26.19 8.65
N LEU A 715 -1.62 -25.59 9.63
CA LEU A 715 -2.72 -26.22 10.36
C LEU A 715 -4.09 -25.58 10.09
N SER A 716 -4.15 -24.25 9.93
CA SER A 716 -5.41 -23.57 9.62
C SER A 716 -5.77 -23.67 8.12
N GLY A 717 -4.76 -23.75 7.25
CA GLY A 717 -4.93 -23.97 5.81
C GLY A 717 -5.74 -25.23 5.43
N PRO A 718 -5.37 -26.44 5.91
CA PRO A 718 -6.15 -27.65 5.64
C PRO A 718 -7.59 -27.59 6.18
N ILE A 719 -7.79 -26.97 7.35
CA ILE A 719 -9.13 -26.77 7.95
C ILE A 719 -9.98 -25.89 7.04
N MET A 720 -9.47 -24.73 6.60
CA MET A 720 -10.17 -23.86 5.66
C MET A 720 -10.43 -24.57 4.32
N GLY A 721 -9.51 -25.42 3.87
CA GLY A 721 -9.69 -26.26 2.68
C GLY A 721 -10.90 -27.20 2.79
N ALA A 722 -11.11 -27.83 3.95
CA ALA A 722 -12.27 -28.69 4.20
C ALA A 722 -13.60 -27.89 4.23
N PHE A 723 -13.61 -26.70 4.83
CA PHE A 723 -14.78 -25.81 4.77
C PHE A 723 -15.08 -25.37 3.32
N PHE A 724 -14.06 -24.96 2.55
CA PHE A 724 -14.21 -24.56 1.15
C PHE A 724 -14.74 -25.72 0.28
N LEU A 725 -14.21 -26.93 0.48
CA LEU A 725 -14.69 -28.13 -0.20
C LEU A 725 -16.16 -28.42 0.14
N GLY A 726 -16.54 -28.28 1.41
CA GLY A 726 -17.92 -28.49 1.88
C GLY A 726 -18.91 -27.50 1.30
N PHE A 727 -18.62 -26.19 1.44
CA PHE A 727 -19.58 -25.12 1.14
C PHE A 727 -19.81 -24.89 -0.36
N PHE A 728 -18.79 -25.09 -1.20
CA PHE A 728 -18.79 -24.66 -2.60
C PHE A 728 -18.91 -25.80 -3.63
N PHE A 729 -18.76 -27.05 -3.20
CA PHE A 729 -18.77 -28.22 -4.08
C PHE A 729 -19.76 -29.27 -3.54
N PRO A 730 -21.04 -29.27 -3.98
CA PRO A 730 -22.00 -30.29 -3.54
C PRO A 730 -21.55 -31.72 -3.86
N GLN A 731 -20.79 -31.90 -4.96
CA GLN A 731 -20.26 -33.19 -5.40
C GLN A 731 -19.29 -33.84 -4.40
N ALA A 732 -18.71 -33.06 -3.48
CA ALA A 732 -17.73 -33.57 -2.54
C ALA A 732 -18.37 -34.52 -1.51
N ASN A 733 -17.82 -35.72 -1.38
CA ASN A 733 -18.30 -36.75 -0.45
C ASN A 733 -17.38 -36.86 0.79
N ARG A 734 -17.77 -37.69 1.76
CA ARG A 734 -17.02 -37.87 3.02
C ARG A 734 -15.58 -38.38 2.82
N HIS A 735 -15.35 -39.25 1.84
CA HIS A 735 -14.03 -39.80 1.53
C HIS A 735 -13.11 -38.74 0.93
N GLY A 736 -13.66 -37.89 0.04
CA GLY A 736 -12.96 -36.71 -0.48
C GLY A 736 -12.63 -35.69 0.60
N GLY A 737 -13.58 -35.37 1.48
CA GLY A 737 -13.36 -34.50 2.64
C GLY A 737 -12.21 -34.99 3.54
N PHE A 738 -12.24 -36.28 3.90
CA PHE A 738 -11.24 -36.89 4.77
C PHE A 738 -9.85 -37.00 4.12
N ILE A 739 -9.76 -37.58 2.92
CA ILE A 739 -8.47 -37.82 2.25
C ILE A 739 -7.86 -36.50 1.75
N GLY A 740 -8.67 -35.56 1.25
CA GLY A 740 -8.20 -34.23 0.87
C GLY A 740 -7.60 -33.46 2.05
N PHE A 741 -8.25 -33.49 3.22
CA PHE A 741 -7.73 -32.89 4.44
C PHE A 741 -6.39 -33.51 4.87
N LEU A 742 -6.31 -34.84 4.94
CA LEU A 742 -5.07 -35.53 5.36
C LEU A 742 -3.91 -35.33 4.37
N ALA A 743 -4.17 -35.39 3.06
CA ALA A 743 -3.15 -35.14 2.04
C ALA A 743 -2.60 -33.70 2.13
N SER A 744 -3.48 -32.72 2.35
CA SER A 744 -3.07 -31.34 2.58
C SER A 744 -2.24 -31.17 3.86
N LEU A 745 -2.68 -31.75 4.98
CA LEU A 745 -1.97 -31.67 6.26
C LEU A 745 -0.57 -32.31 6.14
N PHE A 746 -0.45 -33.47 5.51
CA PHE A 746 0.82 -34.13 5.24
C PHE A 746 1.75 -33.27 4.37
N LEU A 747 1.24 -32.70 3.25
CA LEU A 747 2.05 -31.87 2.35
C LEU A 747 2.54 -30.59 3.03
N GLN A 748 1.69 -29.93 3.84
CA GLN A 748 2.13 -28.74 4.58
C GLN A 748 3.16 -29.07 5.66
N LEU A 749 2.99 -30.17 6.39
CA LEU A 749 3.98 -30.63 7.37
C LEU A 749 5.32 -30.97 6.69
N TRP A 750 5.30 -31.64 5.54
CA TRP A 750 6.49 -31.92 4.73
C TRP A 750 7.23 -30.64 4.34
N ILE A 751 6.53 -29.67 3.73
CA ILE A 751 7.12 -28.40 3.28
C ILE A 751 7.69 -27.61 4.47
N PHE A 752 6.94 -27.51 5.57
CA PHE A 752 7.37 -26.80 6.77
C PHE A 752 8.59 -27.44 7.45
N LEU A 753 8.60 -28.76 7.65
CA LEU A 753 9.73 -29.44 8.26
C LEU A 753 10.97 -29.37 7.37
N GLY A 754 10.83 -29.55 6.05
CA GLY A 754 11.90 -29.35 5.08
C GLY A 754 12.48 -27.92 5.12
N ALA A 755 11.63 -26.90 5.27
CA ALA A 755 12.04 -25.51 5.43
C ALA A 755 12.80 -25.25 6.75
N GLN A 756 12.40 -25.86 7.87
CA GLN A 756 13.17 -25.72 9.13
C GLN A 756 14.51 -26.48 9.09
N ILE A 757 14.56 -27.66 8.48
CA ILE A 757 15.80 -28.45 8.35
C ILE A 757 16.80 -27.76 7.43
N THR A 758 16.36 -27.24 6.29
CA THR A 758 17.22 -26.54 5.30
C THR A 758 17.46 -25.06 5.61
N LYS A 759 16.92 -24.53 6.71
CA LYS A 759 17.06 -23.13 7.20
C LYS A 759 18.50 -22.62 7.29
N LYS A 760 19.48 -23.50 7.53
CA LYS A 760 20.93 -23.17 7.54
C LYS A 760 21.56 -23.14 6.13
N GLN A 761 20.96 -23.79 5.14
CA GLN A 761 21.42 -23.85 3.76
C GLN A 761 20.80 -22.74 2.90
N MET A 762 19.59 -22.31 3.25
CA MET A 762 18.93 -21.15 2.63
C MET A 762 19.63 -19.85 3.04
N LYS A 763 20.30 -19.17 2.10
CA LYS A 763 20.76 -17.80 2.27
C LYS A 763 19.56 -16.86 2.42
N SER A 764 19.20 -16.53 3.65
CA SER A 764 18.28 -15.42 3.92
C SER A 764 19.02 -14.11 3.65
N GLU A 765 18.75 -13.48 2.51
CA GLU A 765 19.25 -12.14 2.17
C GLU A 765 18.57 -11.08 3.05
N ARG A 766 18.99 -11.02 4.31
CA ARG A 766 18.67 -9.92 5.22
C ARG A 766 19.45 -8.69 4.76
N LEU A 767 18.73 -7.58 4.60
CA LEU A 767 19.34 -6.27 4.38
C LEU A 767 20.34 -5.96 5.49
N SER A 768 21.50 -5.39 5.10
CA SER A 768 22.64 -5.15 5.98
C SER A 768 22.30 -4.31 7.21
N LEU A 769 22.90 -4.69 8.34
CA LEU A 769 22.85 -3.99 9.62
C LEU A 769 24.25 -3.44 9.91
N SER A 770 24.35 -2.35 10.69
CA SER A 770 25.62 -1.72 11.04
C SER A 770 26.00 -2.01 12.49
N VAL A 771 27.31 -2.04 12.76
CA VAL A 771 27.87 -1.96 14.11
C VAL A 771 28.94 -0.86 14.21
N ALA A 772 28.96 0.06 13.25
CA ALA A 772 30.03 1.03 13.04
C ALA A 772 30.21 2.01 14.21
N ASN A 773 29.17 2.24 15.02
CA ASN A 773 29.21 3.10 16.20
C ASN A 773 28.88 2.34 17.51
N CYS A 774 29.11 1.02 17.55
CA CYS A 774 28.94 0.23 18.76
C CYS A 774 30.23 0.16 19.60
N SER A 775 30.10 0.12 20.92
CA SER A 775 31.19 -0.18 21.85
C SER A 775 31.42 -1.70 21.94
N ILE A 776 31.98 -2.30 20.88
CA ILE A 776 32.07 -3.77 20.73
C ILE A 776 33.26 -4.37 21.52
N PRO A 777 33.03 -5.30 22.47
CA PRO A 777 34.03 -6.30 22.82
C PRO A 777 33.97 -7.48 21.82
N VAL A 778 35.14 -7.99 21.39
CA VAL A 778 35.39 -9.17 20.52
C VAL A 778 35.62 -8.90 19.02
N ASN A 779 36.66 -9.57 18.48
CA ASN A 779 37.02 -9.60 17.06
C ASN A 779 35.97 -10.32 16.21
N ILE A 780 35.52 -9.70 15.11
CA ILE A 780 34.58 -10.30 14.16
C ILE A 780 35.33 -11.21 13.16
N THR A 781 35.29 -12.52 13.36
CA THR A 781 35.70 -13.49 12.33
C THR A 781 34.63 -13.62 11.25
N THR A 782 34.99 -13.36 10.00
CA THR A 782 34.09 -13.56 8.85
C THR A 782 33.85 -15.05 8.60
N PRO A 783 32.60 -15.55 8.57
CA PRO A 783 32.32 -16.95 8.32
C PRO A 783 32.66 -17.34 6.88
N LEU A 784 33.34 -18.48 6.71
CA LEU A 784 33.79 -18.96 5.41
C LEU A 784 32.59 -19.31 4.52
N THR A 785 32.51 -18.71 3.32
CA THR A 785 31.36 -18.93 2.41
C THR A 785 31.44 -20.30 1.75
N THR A 786 30.81 -21.31 2.33
CA THR A 786 30.73 -22.65 1.73
C THR A 786 29.83 -22.67 0.50
N SER A 787 30.33 -23.24 -0.61
CA SER A 787 29.56 -23.43 -1.85
C SER A 787 28.68 -24.67 -1.72
N ILE A 788 27.39 -24.47 -1.47
CA ILE A 788 26.40 -25.55 -1.33
C ILE A 788 25.91 -25.98 -2.72
N LYS A 789 25.93 -27.29 -2.99
CA LYS A 789 25.41 -27.86 -4.25
C LYS A 789 23.91 -27.53 -4.44
N PRO A 790 23.45 -27.20 -5.66
CA PRO A 790 22.04 -26.91 -5.92
C PRO A 790 21.18 -28.17 -5.73
N ASN A 791 20.41 -28.23 -4.65
CA ASN A 791 19.40 -29.25 -4.42
C ASN A 791 18.03 -28.75 -4.93
N PRO A 792 17.35 -29.45 -5.86
CA PRO A 792 16.05 -29.00 -6.37
C PRO A 792 14.97 -28.86 -5.28
N LEU A 793 15.03 -29.67 -4.21
CA LEU A 793 14.10 -29.58 -3.07
C LEU A 793 14.26 -28.27 -2.28
N LEU A 794 15.43 -27.60 -2.36
CA LEU A 794 15.65 -26.30 -1.72
C LEU A 794 14.75 -25.21 -2.32
N ASN A 795 14.31 -25.35 -3.58
CA ASN A 795 13.30 -24.45 -4.16
C ASN A 795 11.90 -24.64 -3.55
N LEU A 796 11.52 -25.88 -3.23
CA LEU A 796 10.25 -26.18 -2.55
C LEU A 796 10.27 -25.67 -1.11
N TYR A 797 11.38 -25.88 -0.40
CA TYR A 797 11.54 -25.46 1.00
C TYR A 797 11.81 -23.96 1.20
N SER A 798 12.07 -23.22 0.11
CA SER A 798 12.19 -21.75 0.12
C SER A 798 10.91 -21.00 -0.23
N ILE A 799 9.78 -21.70 -0.45
CA ILE A 799 8.48 -21.07 -0.62
C ILE A 799 8.13 -20.21 0.62
N SER A 800 7.68 -18.98 0.39
CA SER A 800 7.23 -18.10 1.47
C SER A 800 6.02 -18.70 2.18
N TYR A 801 6.04 -18.65 3.52
CA TYR A 801 4.94 -19.10 4.38
C TYR A 801 3.58 -18.45 4.07
N MET A 802 3.56 -17.29 3.40
CA MET A 802 2.33 -16.67 2.91
C MET A 802 1.59 -17.56 1.88
N TRP A 803 2.30 -18.42 1.14
CA TRP A 803 1.69 -19.35 0.18
C TRP A 803 1.23 -20.68 0.80
N TYR A 804 1.56 -20.99 2.06
CA TYR A 804 1.18 -22.25 2.69
C TYR A 804 -0.34 -22.44 2.74
N THR A 805 -1.11 -21.45 3.20
CA THR A 805 -2.59 -21.51 3.21
C THR A 805 -3.19 -21.67 1.80
N PRO A 806 -2.80 -20.87 0.77
CA PRO A 806 -3.20 -21.13 -0.61
C PRO A 806 -2.90 -22.55 -1.11
N ILE A 807 -1.70 -23.07 -0.86
CA ILE A 807 -1.31 -24.43 -1.27
C ILE A 807 -2.13 -25.48 -0.52
N ALA A 808 -2.37 -25.29 0.79
CA ALA A 808 -3.18 -26.18 1.62
C ALA A 808 -4.62 -26.28 1.10
N VAL A 809 -5.30 -25.14 0.92
CA VAL A 809 -6.66 -25.11 0.37
C VAL A 809 -6.71 -25.73 -1.02
N GLY A 810 -5.77 -25.38 -1.91
CA GLY A 810 -5.66 -25.99 -3.23
C GLY A 810 -5.49 -27.51 -3.18
N THR A 811 -4.71 -28.03 -2.22
CA THR A 811 -4.50 -29.47 -2.03
C THR A 811 -5.78 -30.17 -1.57
N VAL A 812 -6.51 -29.61 -0.59
CA VAL A 812 -7.80 -30.19 -0.15
C VAL A 812 -8.81 -30.20 -1.29
N LEU A 813 -8.90 -29.11 -2.07
CA LEU A 813 -9.83 -29.02 -3.18
C LEU A 813 -9.48 -30.01 -4.31
N ILE A 814 -8.23 -30.06 -4.76
CA ILE A 814 -7.80 -30.96 -5.84
C ILE A 814 -7.96 -32.42 -5.43
N VAL A 815 -7.35 -32.83 -4.31
CA VAL A 815 -7.39 -34.23 -3.87
C VAL A 815 -8.80 -34.64 -3.45
N GLY A 816 -9.52 -33.77 -2.72
CA GLY A 816 -10.86 -34.06 -2.24
C GLY A 816 -11.90 -34.18 -3.35
N LEU A 817 -11.81 -33.38 -4.41
CA LEU A 817 -12.66 -33.53 -5.59
C LEU A 817 -12.33 -34.81 -6.37
N ILE A 818 -11.05 -35.07 -6.66
CA ILE A 818 -10.62 -36.29 -7.37
C ILE A 818 -11.11 -37.54 -6.63
N VAL A 819 -10.87 -37.62 -5.32
CA VAL A 819 -11.35 -38.75 -4.50
C VAL A 819 -12.87 -38.84 -4.48
N SER A 820 -13.60 -37.71 -4.41
CA SER A 820 -15.07 -37.74 -4.45
C SER A 820 -15.61 -38.31 -5.75
N TYR A 821 -15.06 -37.89 -6.91
CA TYR A 821 -15.45 -38.45 -8.21
C TYR A 821 -15.11 -39.95 -8.34
N LEU A 822 -14.00 -40.40 -7.75
CA LEU A 822 -13.60 -41.82 -7.74
C LEU A 822 -14.38 -42.69 -6.75
N THR A 823 -15.00 -42.10 -5.72
CA THR A 823 -15.70 -42.83 -4.63
C THR A 823 -17.20 -42.52 -4.58
N HIS A 824 -17.78 -42.27 -5.75
CA HIS A 824 -19.15 -41.78 -6.00
C HIS A 824 -19.38 -40.33 -5.50
N PRO A 825 -19.49 -39.34 -6.40
CA PRO A 825 -19.80 -37.97 -6.02
C PRO A 825 -21.27 -37.86 -5.56
N LEU A 826 -21.53 -37.01 -4.58
CA LEU A 826 -22.90 -36.72 -4.14
C LEU A 826 -23.66 -35.91 -5.21
N LYS A 827 -24.97 -36.09 -5.30
CA LYS A 827 -25.82 -35.23 -6.11
C LYS A 827 -26.21 -33.95 -5.34
N PRO A 828 -26.46 -32.82 -6.02
CA PRO A 828 -26.87 -31.56 -5.37
C PRO A 828 -28.12 -31.67 -4.50
N ASN A 829 -29.05 -32.59 -4.83
CA ASN A 829 -30.26 -32.85 -4.07
C ASN A 829 -30.09 -33.89 -2.92
N GLU A 830 -28.88 -34.43 -2.73
CA GLU A 830 -28.53 -35.34 -1.62
C GLU A 830 -27.85 -34.56 -0.47
N VAL A 831 -27.70 -33.25 -0.59
CA VAL A 831 -27.06 -32.35 0.39
C VAL A 831 -28.07 -31.29 0.84
N ASP A 832 -28.19 -31.07 2.15
CA ASP A 832 -28.99 -29.97 2.72
C ASP A 832 -28.51 -28.61 2.18
N PRO A 833 -29.37 -27.83 1.47
CA PRO A 833 -29.01 -26.52 0.93
C PRO A 833 -28.51 -25.52 1.98
N LYS A 834 -28.82 -25.70 3.26
CA LYS A 834 -28.29 -24.87 4.36
C LYS A 834 -26.79 -25.03 4.54
N LEU A 835 -26.24 -26.20 4.20
CA LEU A 835 -24.82 -26.53 4.28
C LEU A 835 -24.00 -26.03 3.08
N LEU A 836 -24.66 -25.46 2.07
CA LEU A 836 -24.04 -24.91 0.86
C LEU A 836 -24.11 -23.38 0.86
N ILE A 837 -23.21 -22.75 0.10
CA ILE A 837 -23.29 -21.31 -0.21
C ILE A 837 -23.72 -21.15 -1.66
N PRO A 838 -24.87 -20.48 -1.95
CA PRO A 838 -25.27 -20.16 -3.32
C PRO A 838 -24.34 -19.08 -3.89
N VAL A 839 -23.22 -19.51 -4.48
CA VAL A 839 -22.17 -18.64 -5.05
C VAL A 839 -22.75 -17.68 -6.08
N GLY A 840 -23.70 -18.16 -6.88
CA GLY A 840 -24.45 -17.35 -7.84
C GLY A 840 -25.06 -16.11 -7.21
N ASP A 841 -25.84 -16.25 -6.14
CA ASP A 841 -26.60 -15.13 -5.57
C ASP A 841 -25.80 -14.32 -4.53
N VAL A 842 -24.90 -14.93 -3.77
CA VAL A 842 -24.12 -14.25 -2.70
C VAL A 842 -22.86 -13.57 -3.25
N CYS A 843 -22.12 -14.24 -4.12
CA CYS A 843 -20.83 -13.75 -4.64
C CYS A 843 -20.95 -13.12 -6.04
N CYS A 844 -22.03 -13.41 -6.77
CA CYS A 844 -22.20 -13.06 -8.17
C CYS A 844 -23.60 -12.51 -8.49
N CYS A 845 -24.25 -11.83 -7.54
CA CYS A 845 -25.62 -11.28 -7.66
C CYS A 845 -25.88 -10.49 -8.96
N PHE A 846 -24.85 -9.81 -9.47
CA PHE A 846 -24.83 -9.01 -10.70
C PHE A 846 -24.82 -9.82 -12.01
N LEU A 847 -24.65 -11.14 -11.96
CA LEU A 847 -24.72 -12.00 -13.14
C LEU A 847 -26.19 -12.31 -13.53
N PRO A 848 -26.48 -12.56 -14.82
CA PRO A 848 -27.80 -12.99 -15.27
C PRO A 848 -28.29 -14.25 -14.54
N LYS A 849 -29.59 -14.36 -14.24
CA LYS A 849 -30.16 -15.44 -13.41
C LYS A 849 -29.67 -16.83 -13.85
N ARG A 850 -29.74 -17.14 -15.16
CA ARG A 850 -29.26 -18.41 -15.76
C ARG A 850 -27.81 -18.79 -15.41
N ILE A 851 -26.92 -17.82 -15.17
CA ILE A 851 -25.54 -18.08 -14.73
C ILE A 851 -25.48 -18.26 -13.21
N ARG A 852 -26.29 -17.53 -12.44
CA ARG A 852 -26.41 -17.73 -10.98
C ARG A 852 -27.01 -19.11 -10.67
N ASP A 853 -28.04 -19.51 -11.41
CA ASP A 853 -28.69 -20.82 -11.34
C ASP A 853 -27.70 -21.97 -11.67
N TRP A 854 -26.83 -21.76 -12.67
CA TRP A 854 -25.73 -22.69 -12.97
C TRP A 854 -24.71 -22.77 -11.81
N LEU A 855 -24.37 -21.63 -11.20
CA LEU A 855 -23.51 -21.55 -10.00
C LEU A 855 -24.17 -22.07 -8.71
N ARG A 856 -25.48 -22.34 -8.69
CA ARG A 856 -26.15 -23.13 -7.62
C ARG A 856 -25.96 -24.64 -7.80
N TYR A 857 -25.39 -25.10 -8.92
CA TYR A 857 -25.30 -26.51 -9.31
C TYR A 857 -26.64 -27.28 -9.31
N GLY A 858 -27.79 -26.60 -9.29
CA GLY A 858 -29.10 -27.24 -9.14
C GLY A 858 -29.50 -27.61 -7.70
N ALA A 859 -28.82 -27.07 -6.68
CA ALA A 859 -29.36 -27.04 -5.32
C ALA A 859 -30.52 -26.02 -5.24
N ASP A 860 -31.64 -26.41 -4.64
CA ASP A 860 -32.77 -25.51 -4.40
C ASP A 860 -32.52 -24.65 -3.16
N HIS A 861 -32.60 -23.34 -3.33
CA HIS A 861 -32.49 -22.35 -2.26
C HIS A 861 -33.71 -21.42 -2.20
N ASP A 862 -34.70 -21.59 -3.09
CA ASP A 862 -35.79 -20.64 -3.25
C ASP A 862 -36.97 -20.92 -2.29
N ILE A 863 -37.02 -22.11 -1.67
CA ILE A 863 -38.06 -22.53 -0.70
C ILE A 863 -38.12 -21.64 0.55
N GLU A 864 -36.98 -21.14 1.05
CA GLU A 864 -36.90 -20.45 2.36
C GLU A 864 -36.82 -18.92 2.32
N LEU A 865 -36.67 -18.30 1.14
CA LEU A 865 -36.69 -16.83 1.01
C LEU A 865 -38.05 -16.22 1.40
N SER A 866 -39.12 -17.03 1.39
CA SER A 866 -40.45 -16.67 1.88
C SER A 866 -40.56 -16.62 3.41
N ALA A 867 -39.61 -17.21 4.14
CA ALA A 867 -39.65 -17.36 5.59
C ALA A 867 -38.76 -16.38 6.36
N SER A 868 -37.76 -15.77 5.72
CA SER A 868 -36.86 -14.79 6.37
C SER A 868 -37.41 -13.37 6.41
N ASP A 869 -38.25 -13.01 5.44
CA ASP A 869 -38.59 -11.61 5.15
C ASP A 869 -39.83 -11.14 5.94
N GLY A 870 -39.68 -11.13 7.26
CA GLY A 870 -40.56 -10.42 8.20
C GLY A 870 -40.45 -8.89 8.10
N TYR A 871 -40.46 -8.35 6.88
CA TYR A 871 -40.29 -6.93 6.57
C TYR A 871 -41.43 -6.44 5.67
N SER A 872 -42.55 -6.09 6.29
CA SER A 872 -43.75 -5.58 5.61
C SER A 872 -43.58 -4.13 5.12
N THR A 873 -42.82 -3.93 4.05
CA THR A 873 -42.90 -2.69 3.26
C THR A 873 -44.07 -2.75 2.27
N LEU A 874 -45.16 -2.08 2.61
CA LEU A 874 -46.29 -1.80 1.72
C LEU A 874 -45.83 -0.99 0.51
N HIS A 875 -45.57 -1.67 -0.61
CA HIS A 875 -45.50 -1.03 -1.92
C HIS A 875 -46.72 -1.43 -2.76
N THR A 876 -47.81 -0.69 -2.56
CA THR A 876 -48.91 -0.61 -3.51
C THR A 876 -48.41 -0.05 -4.84
N SER A 877 -48.38 -0.88 -5.88
CA SER A 877 -48.21 -0.44 -7.27
C SER A 877 -49.45 -0.84 -8.08
N TYR A 878 -50.23 0.15 -8.50
CA TYR A 878 -51.31 -0.05 -9.45
C TYR A 878 -50.71 -0.38 -10.84
N SER A 879 -51.10 -1.50 -11.41
CA SER A 879 -51.18 -1.68 -12.87
C SER A 879 -52.48 -2.41 -13.18
N ALA A 880 -53.28 -1.86 -14.09
CA ALA A 880 -54.64 -2.29 -14.29
C ALA A 880 -54.76 -3.49 -15.26
N GLN A 881 -55.84 -4.25 -15.07
CA GLN A 881 -56.55 -5.02 -16.09
C GLN A 881 -55.73 -5.97 -16.99
N THR A 882 -55.93 -7.26 -16.76
CA THR A 882 -56.74 -7.99 -17.75
C THR A 882 -57.64 -8.98 -17.03
N LEU A 883 -58.94 -8.96 -17.37
CA LEU A 883 -59.87 -10.01 -16.96
C LEU A 883 -59.64 -11.23 -17.86
N ASN A 884 -59.64 -12.41 -17.27
CA ASN A 884 -60.41 -13.50 -17.86
C ASN A 884 -61.02 -14.36 -16.75
N THR A 885 -62.20 -14.90 -16.99
CA THR A 885 -62.88 -15.82 -16.07
C THR A 885 -62.32 -17.23 -16.24
N ASP A 886 -62.42 -18.05 -15.19
CA ASP A 886 -63.38 -19.16 -15.18
C ASP A 886 -63.29 -20.00 -13.89
N ALA A 887 -64.46 -20.44 -13.40
CA ALA A 887 -64.69 -21.62 -12.56
C ALA A 887 -63.99 -21.74 -11.17
N LYS A 888 -64.57 -22.46 -10.19
CA LYS A 888 -65.98 -22.64 -9.75
C LYS A 888 -65.95 -23.52 -8.49
N ASP A 889 -66.86 -23.28 -7.54
CA ASP A 889 -67.42 -24.30 -6.61
C ASP A 889 -66.40 -24.98 -5.63
N ILE A 890 -66.75 -25.66 -4.51
CA ILE A 890 -67.85 -25.53 -3.53
C ILE A 890 -67.42 -26.13 -2.16
N ILE A 891 -67.97 -25.58 -1.07
CA ILE A 891 -68.27 -26.09 0.29
C ILE A 891 -67.71 -27.49 0.73
N SER A 892 -66.99 -27.52 1.88
CA SER A 892 -67.27 -28.36 3.08
C SER A 892 -66.19 -28.11 4.16
N SER A 893 -66.43 -27.49 5.33
CA SER A 893 -67.30 -27.85 6.47
C SER A 893 -66.76 -29.00 7.34
N ASP A 894 -66.19 -28.65 8.50
CA ASP A 894 -66.53 -29.16 9.86
C ASP A 894 -65.37 -28.92 10.84
N VAL A 895 -65.50 -28.71 12.16
CA VAL A 895 -66.49 -28.15 13.10
C VAL A 895 -65.95 -28.49 14.51
N VAL A 896 -65.90 -27.49 15.43
CA VAL A 896 -66.16 -27.47 16.91
C VAL A 896 -65.84 -28.74 17.76
N ALA A 897 -65.34 -28.76 19.01
CA ALA A 897 -65.33 -27.84 20.18
C ALA A 897 -63.98 -27.98 20.95
N GLU A 898 -63.70 -27.52 22.18
CA GLU A 898 -64.19 -26.56 23.22
C GLU A 898 -62.89 -26.24 24.04
N ASN A 899 -62.87 -25.49 25.14
CA ASN A 899 -63.16 -24.07 25.37
C ASN A 899 -62.66 -23.75 26.82
N LYS A 900 -62.78 -22.49 27.24
CA LYS A 900 -62.57 -21.96 28.60
C LYS A 900 -61.10 -21.99 29.07
N VAL A 901 -60.44 -20.87 29.38
CA VAL A 901 -60.78 -19.69 30.23
C VAL A 901 -60.68 -20.00 31.72
N ASN A 902 -59.67 -19.42 32.37
CA ASN A 902 -59.95 -18.47 33.46
C ASN A 902 -58.82 -17.44 33.63
N SER A 903 -59.12 -16.31 34.26
CA SER A 903 -58.26 -15.13 34.37
C SER A 903 -58.05 -14.69 35.82
N SER A 904 -56.96 -13.97 36.08
CA SER A 904 -56.82 -13.07 37.24
C SER A 904 -55.83 -11.94 36.94
N HIS A 905 -56.13 -10.75 37.44
CA HIS A 905 -55.27 -9.57 37.45
C HIS A 905 -54.01 -9.82 38.34
N ASP A 906 -52.90 -9.06 38.28
CA ASP A 906 -52.87 -7.61 38.54
C ASP A 906 -51.68 -6.80 37.95
N ASN A 907 -51.83 -5.47 38.08
CA ASN A 907 -50.93 -4.38 37.66
C ASN A 907 -49.82 -4.08 38.72
N PRO A 908 -48.88 -3.10 38.56
CA PRO A 908 -48.79 -2.05 37.53
C PRO A 908 -47.40 -1.85 36.86
N VAL A 909 -47.39 -0.93 35.88
CA VAL A 909 -46.19 -0.33 35.25
C VAL A 909 -45.63 0.81 36.11
N MET A 910 -44.30 0.89 36.27
CA MET A 910 -43.61 2.20 36.25
C MET A 910 -42.16 2.14 35.79
N THR A 911 -41.73 3.22 35.13
CA THR A 911 -40.40 3.49 34.60
C THR A 911 -39.40 3.92 35.67
N ILE A 912 -38.10 3.74 35.43
CA ILE A 912 -37.08 4.81 35.46
C ILE A 912 -35.78 4.33 34.78
N LYS A 913 -34.87 5.28 34.50
CA LYS A 913 -33.51 5.15 33.92
C LYS A 913 -32.60 4.27 34.81
N ASP A 914 -31.44 3.76 34.40
CA ASP A 914 -30.46 4.21 33.38
C ASP A 914 -29.97 3.09 32.44
#